data_AF-M3TVI8-F1
#
_entry.id   AF-M3TVI8-F1
#
_cell.length_a   1.000
_cell.length_b   1.000
_cell.length_c   1.000
_cell.angle_alpha   90.00
_cell.angle_beta   90.00
_cell.angle_gamma   90.00
#
_symmetry.space_group_name_H-M   'P 1'
#
loop_
_entity.id
_entity.type
_entity.pdbx_description
1 polymer ?
#
loop_
_entity_poly.entity_id
_entity_poly.type
_entity_poly.pdbx_seq_one_letter_code
_entity_poly.pdbx_strand_id
1 'polypeptide(L)'
;MKFSLQETLSGKVDERDVVYSKREIDVMINFVDFIMTDARDILPILFEDQDKQEILASAALDLQYYIHKGVWFLMNFVREEFSNAQSEGELFLDDSVASIVSKCFFLKVGKTFIKRYFSKYFSQLLAEKLDFEIDDYKITDEKIIEKNAQSLIRKTNELLQIIYSTMDQLPHGVKIIAKMHSELIKEYFPQLSQYSRLNLTAIYIVNSFYIQALMNPEKYGLCSNEQITLKNKRNLALLSKVLQTLIIGNGYQGKGADYMKKVDVILKSHTQPFHDKVVSLIISSQGLPYTILLDDNLNISNEAISVLHMELCHKSAEIIRMFPTDISEQFCRFMVAIGEHKDKLDFLFDFTLDQQRLIKNFLEEKGLEGVYIAKIDINEHEGGDKKKKKKEQTINGFIIVSLHNIWFLNSVGEIEASFNCLSLIKVKIEDDIITFENNKGDKIERLTGTTTRGHEIIISMIRSFKSSFPEEKLLFEIEAPQNQMNLFNNIYSMRTFTKCGGFTGVYEAQCTFRGFNCNQSVRWAIENAKEHDKESHHMKVSRFYNGDLNSKEDNLTAIDLIPIFFTLQSNNYFTKVTVENMNLIKCFDGLKEYLRTNKVIRSLRLRNIDIGKGWESLIESYIKNDHHPLRVLDVSDNSIDEKAIILISSLVSKYNLESLYIANVLNSEKLSGALIQDWKRLMDEKIHLKKIDISGAKLTTAGIEFIASQFAINFPDLEKIYLRDIAVPKTSSMLRFLEIMKGLRVLDLSGMKLSLKVIDKTSQDLQEYIHCCNHLESVIMNRVILPGDVLKNIIKEFRSEKVNIHLRQSEFTVDSVKTFSTVFIGLESVQHLDISDCGIAEEGMVYLLESLCQNTIIESIDLSQNLFNQGNKDNIVKALVKLINGGTGLKKLRIAGGLKQTQQLGTSIVPIFDALANNRTIREFDCSNHMFGNKGAFALANLITVNDTLQVINWDGNSIGMNGLKAIAEALRINTVLKEFKFPISDCGKLEDVESVRKVLSSMVTSLNVIESRTN
;
A
#
# COMPACT_ATOMS: atom_id res chain seq x y z
N MET A 1 -12.94 -19.37 -9.14
CA MET A 1 -14.36 -19.39 -8.76
C MET A 1 -15.04 -20.55 -9.49
N LYS A 2 -15.59 -21.55 -8.80
CA LYS A 2 -16.43 -22.62 -9.41
C LYS A 2 -17.89 -22.13 -9.38
N PHE A 3 -18.49 -21.87 -10.53
CA PHE A 3 -19.92 -21.53 -10.65
C PHE A 3 -20.78 -22.80 -10.64
N SER A 4 -21.80 -22.89 -9.77
CA SER A 4 -22.89 -23.86 -9.90
C SER A 4 -23.99 -23.27 -10.77
N LEU A 5 -23.93 -23.57 -12.06
CA LEU A 5 -24.91 -23.20 -13.09
C LEU A 5 -26.18 -24.10 -13.05
N GLN A 6 -26.62 -24.52 -11.86
CA GLN A 6 -27.67 -25.53 -11.71
C GLN A 6 -29.05 -25.01 -11.29
N GLU A 7 -29.23 -23.72 -10.95
CA GLU A 7 -30.53 -23.25 -10.41
C GLU A 7 -31.36 -22.32 -11.32
N THR A 8 -30.92 -21.97 -12.52
CA THR A 8 -31.76 -21.24 -13.50
C THR A 8 -32.31 -22.17 -14.58
N LEU A 9 -33.14 -23.13 -14.16
CA LEU A 9 -34.02 -23.92 -15.04
C LEU A 9 -35.49 -23.66 -14.71
N SER A 10 -35.96 -22.43 -14.94
CA SER A 10 -37.38 -22.16 -15.24
C SER A 10 -37.56 -20.73 -15.77
N GLY A 11 -37.39 -20.57 -17.09
CA GLY A 11 -37.77 -19.45 -17.95
C GLY A 11 -38.29 -18.14 -17.33
N LYS A 12 -37.37 -17.22 -17.07
CA LYS A 12 -37.34 -15.78 -17.44
C LYS A 12 -36.10 -15.20 -16.75
N VAL A 13 -35.10 -14.77 -17.53
CA VAL A 13 -33.90 -14.10 -16.99
C VAL A 13 -34.35 -12.74 -16.47
N ASP A 14 -34.15 -12.48 -15.17
CA ASP A 14 -34.49 -11.20 -14.53
C ASP A 14 -33.39 -10.18 -14.88
N GLU A 15 -33.74 -8.88 -15.01
CA GLU A 15 -32.75 -7.79 -15.20
C GLU A 15 -31.73 -7.72 -14.04
N ARG A 16 -32.01 -8.43 -12.94
CA ARG A 16 -31.16 -8.60 -11.77
C ARG A 16 -30.11 -9.72 -11.89
N ASP A 17 -30.18 -10.57 -12.92
CA ASP A 17 -29.28 -11.72 -13.13
C ASP A 17 -27.95 -11.35 -13.85
N VAL A 18 -27.61 -10.06 -13.91
CA VAL A 18 -26.38 -9.56 -14.55
C VAL A 18 -25.15 -10.08 -13.79
N VAL A 19 -24.17 -10.58 -14.56
CA VAL A 19 -22.91 -11.10 -14.02
C VAL A 19 -21.82 -10.04 -14.15
N TYR A 20 -21.07 -9.86 -13.07
CA TYR A 20 -19.95 -8.92 -13.00
C TYR A 20 -18.61 -9.66 -13.02
N SER A 21 -17.64 -9.12 -13.76
CA SER A 21 -16.26 -9.59 -13.74
C SER A 21 -15.57 -9.20 -12.42
N LYS A 22 -14.45 -9.85 -12.07
CA LYS A 22 -13.67 -9.47 -10.87
C LYS A 22 -13.26 -7.99 -10.92
N ARG A 23 -12.83 -7.50 -12.10
CA ARG A 23 -12.47 -6.09 -12.28
C ARG A 23 -13.66 -5.19 -11.98
N GLU A 24 -14.84 -5.53 -12.46
CA GLU A 24 -16.03 -4.70 -12.28
C GLU A 24 -16.44 -4.64 -10.81
N ILE A 25 -16.30 -5.76 -10.09
CA ILE A 25 -16.45 -5.77 -8.63
C ILE A 25 -15.40 -4.88 -7.98
N ASP A 26 -14.13 -4.95 -8.39
CA ASP A 26 -13.06 -4.07 -7.87
C ASP A 26 -13.34 -2.58 -8.18
N VAL A 27 -13.89 -2.27 -9.36
CA VAL A 27 -14.35 -0.92 -9.73
C VAL A 27 -15.49 -0.48 -8.82
N MET A 28 -16.49 -1.33 -8.59
CA MET A 28 -17.63 -1.04 -7.69
C MET A 28 -17.19 -0.84 -6.25
N ILE A 29 -16.22 -1.62 -5.76
CA ILE A 29 -15.62 -1.46 -4.43
C ILE A 29 -15.01 -0.05 -4.31
N ASN A 30 -14.15 0.32 -5.26
CA ASN A 30 -13.50 1.62 -5.27
C ASN A 30 -14.49 2.77 -5.47
N PHE A 31 -15.57 2.53 -6.24
CA PHE A 31 -16.60 3.52 -6.48
C PHE A 31 -17.40 3.80 -5.19
N VAL A 32 -17.82 2.76 -4.47
CA VAL A 32 -18.46 2.93 -3.16
C VAL A 32 -17.50 3.56 -2.14
N ASP A 33 -16.21 3.23 -2.18
CA ASP A 33 -15.22 3.88 -1.32
C ASP A 33 -15.12 5.38 -1.60
N PHE A 34 -15.01 5.77 -2.87
CA PHE A 34 -15.03 7.17 -3.31
C PHE A 34 -16.30 7.90 -2.87
N ILE A 35 -17.48 7.28 -3.01
CA ILE A 35 -18.73 7.86 -2.51
C ILE A 35 -18.63 8.11 -1.00
N MET A 36 -18.05 7.19 -0.24
CA MET A 36 -17.93 7.31 1.21
C MET A 36 -16.83 8.27 1.68
N THR A 37 -15.81 8.55 0.87
CA THR A 37 -14.68 9.42 1.25
C THR A 37 -14.82 10.83 0.70
N ASP A 38 -15.19 10.96 -0.57
CA ASP A 38 -15.05 12.20 -1.33
C ASP A 38 -16.39 12.76 -1.85
N ALA A 39 -17.44 11.92 -1.93
CA ALA A 39 -18.73 12.31 -2.52
C ALA A 39 -19.95 11.84 -1.71
N ARG A 40 -19.93 12.04 -0.38
CA ARG A 40 -20.98 11.54 0.52
C ARG A 40 -22.38 12.05 0.24
N ASP A 41 -22.50 13.24 -0.34
CA ASP A 41 -23.80 13.85 -0.68
C ASP A 41 -24.56 13.05 -1.76
N ILE A 42 -23.96 12.02 -2.36
CA ILE A 42 -24.64 11.04 -3.23
C ILE A 42 -25.56 10.11 -2.42
N LEU A 43 -25.21 9.80 -1.16
CA LEU A 43 -25.92 8.79 -0.37
C LEU A 43 -27.42 9.10 -0.18
N PRO A 44 -27.85 10.34 0.16
CA PRO A 44 -29.28 10.64 0.27
C PRO A 44 -30.09 10.38 -1.00
N ILE A 45 -29.48 10.56 -2.18
CA ILE A 45 -30.13 10.32 -3.48
C ILE A 45 -30.17 8.84 -3.79
N LEU A 46 -29.07 8.14 -3.52
CA LEU A 46 -28.99 6.70 -3.72
C LEU A 46 -29.99 5.97 -2.81
N PHE A 47 -30.21 6.46 -1.59
CA PHE A 47 -31.16 5.92 -0.62
C PHE A 47 -32.55 6.59 -0.67
N GLU A 48 -32.89 7.36 -1.70
CA GLU A 48 -34.20 8.04 -1.78
C GLU A 48 -35.37 7.05 -1.87
N ASP A 49 -35.18 5.94 -2.62
CA ASP A 49 -36.20 4.92 -2.84
C ASP A 49 -36.29 3.93 -1.67
N GLN A 50 -37.32 4.09 -0.83
CA GLN A 50 -37.54 3.28 0.38
C GLN A 50 -37.60 1.78 0.10
N ASP A 51 -38.09 1.35 -1.07
CA ASP A 51 -38.20 -0.07 -1.41
C ASP A 51 -36.83 -0.70 -1.72
N LYS A 52 -35.81 0.12 -2.04
CA LYS A 52 -34.46 -0.33 -2.40
C LYS A 52 -33.41 -0.09 -1.31
N GLN A 53 -33.72 0.67 -0.26
CA GLN A 53 -32.72 1.06 0.76
C GLN A 53 -32.02 -0.14 1.41
N GLU A 54 -32.75 -1.21 1.75
CA GLU A 54 -32.16 -2.39 2.40
C GLU A 54 -31.19 -3.13 1.47
N ILE A 55 -31.55 -3.33 0.19
CA ILE A 55 -30.71 -4.03 -0.78
C ILE A 55 -29.48 -3.21 -1.17
N LEU A 56 -29.63 -1.89 -1.31
CA LEU A 56 -28.53 -0.95 -1.56
C LEU A 56 -27.55 -0.89 -0.37
N ALA A 57 -28.08 -0.83 0.85
CA ALA A 57 -27.27 -0.84 2.07
C ALA A 57 -26.50 -2.16 2.20
N SER A 58 -27.14 -3.30 1.89
CA SER A 58 -26.47 -4.60 1.85
C SER A 58 -25.40 -4.66 0.77
N ALA A 59 -25.64 -4.13 -0.44
CA ALA A 59 -24.67 -4.11 -1.53
C ALA A 59 -23.42 -3.30 -1.16
N ALA A 60 -23.61 -2.06 -0.71
CA ALA A 60 -22.53 -1.17 -0.31
C ALA A 60 -21.74 -1.75 0.86
N LEU A 61 -22.43 -2.31 1.86
CA LEU A 61 -21.78 -2.95 3.01
C LEU A 61 -20.95 -4.17 2.59
N ASP A 62 -21.44 -5.00 1.65
CA ASP A 62 -20.73 -6.18 1.16
C ASP A 62 -19.44 -5.80 0.40
N LEU A 63 -19.50 -4.77 -0.44
CA LEU A 63 -18.33 -4.21 -1.13
C LEU A 63 -17.31 -3.66 -0.12
N GLN A 64 -17.77 -2.96 0.91
CA GLN A 64 -16.90 -2.40 1.95
C GLN A 64 -16.31 -3.47 2.88
N TYR A 65 -17.02 -4.58 3.10
CA TYR A 65 -16.46 -5.74 3.80
C TYR A 65 -15.34 -6.40 3.03
N TYR A 66 -15.40 -6.44 1.70
CA TYR A 66 -14.35 -7.00 0.86
C TYR A 66 -12.99 -6.31 1.09
N ILE A 67 -13.00 -5.01 1.38
CA ILE A 67 -11.81 -4.21 1.70
C ILE A 67 -11.61 -3.97 3.21
N HIS A 68 -12.25 -4.78 4.06
CA HIS A 68 -12.16 -4.72 5.53
C HIS A 68 -12.61 -3.37 6.14
N LYS A 69 -13.40 -2.58 5.41
CA LYS A 69 -13.97 -1.31 5.86
C LYS A 69 -15.41 -1.42 6.38
N GLY A 70 -15.99 -2.62 6.46
CA GLY A 70 -17.39 -2.80 6.90
C GLY A 70 -17.73 -2.13 8.25
N VAL A 71 -16.84 -2.20 9.25
CA VAL A 71 -17.02 -1.49 10.53
C VAL A 71 -16.98 0.01 10.31
N TRP A 72 -15.94 0.51 9.62
CA TRP A 72 -15.77 1.93 9.29
C TRP A 72 -16.97 2.49 8.52
N PHE A 73 -17.48 1.75 7.53
CA PHE A 73 -18.67 2.10 6.77
C PHE A 73 -19.86 2.32 7.69
N LEU A 74 -20.17 1.35 8.57
CA LEU A 74 -21.21 1.51 9.58
C LEU A 74 -20.94 2.71 10.51
N MET A 75 -19.69 2.90 10.97
CA MET A 75 -19.34 4.00 11.89
C MET A 75 -19.73 5.36 11.32
N ASN A 76 -19.60 5.55 10.00
CA ASN A 76 -19.88 6.83 9.38
C ASN A 76 -21.36 7.18 9.45
N PHE A 77 -22.26 6.26 9.10
CA PHE A 77 -23.70 6.49 9.23
C PHE A 77 -24.12 6.69 10.68
N VAL A 78 -23.60 5.85 11.58
CA VAL A 78 -23.93 5.94 13.01
C VAL A 78 -23.46 7.27 13.60
N ARG A 79 -22.20 7.68 13.35
CA ARG A 79 -21.65 8.93 13.85
C ARG A 79 -22.39 10.15 13.29
N GLU A 80 -22.79 10.11 12.03
CA GLU A 80 -23.57 11.18 11.40
C GLU A 80 -24.93 11.34 12.08
N GLU A 81 -25.63 10.23 12.35
CA GLU A 81 -26.89 10.27 13.11
C GLU A 81 -26.69 10.84 14.52
N PHE A 82 -25.62 10.46 15.23
CA PHE A 82 -25.24 11.06 16.51
C PHE A 82 -24.96 12.56 16.40
N SER A 83 -24.32 13.01 15.33
CA SER A 83 -23.99 14.43 15.14
C SER A 83 -25.20 15.29 14.80
N ASN A 84 -26.23 14.71 14.19
CA ASN A 84 -27.45 15.40 13.78
C ASN A 84 -28.54 15.38 14.86
N ALA A 85 -28.50 14.43 15.81
CA ALA A 85 -29.47 14.31 16.89
C ALA A 85 -29.33 15.44 17.92
N GLN A 86 -30.44 16.09 18.25
CA GLN A 86 -30.47 17.14 19.29
C GLN A 86 -30.67 16.57 20.70
N SER A 87 -31.21 15.35 20.79
CA SER A 87 -31.48 14.64 22.03
C SER A 87 -31.31 13.13 21.87
N GLU A 88 -31.14 12.41 22.98
CA GLU A 88 -31.01 10.95 22.95
C GLU A 88 -32.27 10.23 22.42
N GLY A 89 -33.43 10.90 22.38
CA GLY A 89 -34.70 10.36 21.88
C GLY A 89 -34.84 10.36 20.36
N GLU A 90 -33.95 11.06 19.64
CA GLU A 90 -33.94 11.15 18.18
C GLU A 90 -33.03 10.11 17.52
N LEU A 91 -32.25 9.37 18.31
CA LEU A 91 -31.29 8.38 17.82
C LEU A 91 -31.98 7.10 17.35
N PHE A 92 -31.55 6.58 16.19
CA PHE A 92 -31.93 5.27 15.64
C PHE A 92 -33.44 5.08 15.47
N LEU A 93 -34.11 6.07 14.88
CA LEU A 93 -35.47 5.88 14.36
C LEU A 93 -35.49 4.73 13.35
N ASP A 94 -36.57 3.95 13.33
CA ASP A 94 -36.60 2.64 12.67
C ASP A 94 -36.37 2.69 11.14
N ASP A 95 -36.62 3.84 10.53
CA ASP A 95 -36.53 4.18 9.10
C ASP A 95 -35.28 5.00 8.73
N SER A 96 -34.39 5.31 9.69
CA SER A 96 -33.15 6.01 9.37
C SER A 96 -32.17 5.13 8.58
N VAL A 97 -31.38 5.74 7.69
CA VAL A 97 -30.34 5.02 6.93
C VAL A 97 -29.33 4.33 7.87
N ALA A 98 -28.97 4.99 8.98
CA ALA A 98 -28.10 4.41 10.00
C ALA A 98 -28.71 3.17 10.66
N SER A 99 -30.02 3.18 10.95
CA SER A 99 -30.76 2.00 11.44
C SER A 99 -30.78 0.87 10.41
N ILE A 100 -31.00 1.16 9.13
CA ILE A 100 -31.01 0.16 8.05
C ILE A 100 -29.63 -0.47 7.88
N VAL A 101 -28.58 0.34 7.77
CA VAL A 101 -27.18 -0.15 7.66
C VAL A 101 -26.80 -0.96 8.90
N SER A 102 -27.22 -0.54 10.09
CA SER A 102 -27.04 -1.29 11.34
C SER A 102 -27.71 -2.67 11.28
N LYS A 103 -28.96 -2.75 10.83
CA LYS A 103 -29.72 -4.00 10.67
C LYS A 103 -29.01 -4.96 9.70
N CYS A 104 -28.57 -4.47 8.53
CA CYS A 104 -27.79 -5.25 7.57
C CYS A 104 -26.49 -5.77 8.18
N PHE A 105 -25.78 -4.93 8.93
CA PHE A 105 -24.54 -5.31 9.60
C PHE A 105 -24.75 -6.38 10.66
N PHE A 106 -25.72 -6.20 11.55
CA PHE A 106 -26.06 -7.17 12.59
C PHE A 106 -26.47 -8.53 12.01
N LEU A 107 -27.23 -8.50 10.91
CA LEU A 107 -27.55 -9.71 10.17
C LEU A 107 -26.26 -10.40 9.67
N LYS A 108 -25.35 -9.65 9.04
CA LYS A 108 -24.08 -10.20 8.50
C LYS A 108 -23.22 -10.85 9.58
N VAL A 109 -22.98 -10.16 10.70
CA VAL A 109 -22.06 -10.64 11.75
C VAL A 109 -22.71 -11.62 12.74
N GLY A 110 -24.04 -11.64 12.81
CA GLY A 110 -24.78 -12.34 13.86
C GLY A 110 -25.68 -13.48 13.39
N LYS A 111 -25.93 -13.62 12.09
CA LYS A 111 -26.78 -14.68 11.54
C LYS A 111 -26.40 -16.08 12.03
N THR A 112 -25.12 -16.44 11.94
CA THR A 112 -24.64 -17.77 12.36
C THR A 112 -24.85 -18.01 13.86
N PHE A 113 -24.61 -16.99 14.69
CA PHE A 113 -24.82 -17.05 16.14
C PHE A 113 -26.30 -17.25 16.48
N ILE A 114 -27.18 -16.40 15.93
CA ILE A 114 -28.63 -16.49 16.16
C ILE A 114 -29.15 -17.86 15.71
N LYS A 115 -28.79 -18.29 14.50
CA LYS A 115 -29.19 -19.60 13.98
C LYS A 115 -28.75 -20.74 14.91
N ARG A 116 -27.51 -20.71 15.39
CA ARG A 116 -26.97 -21.77 16.26
C ARG A 116 -27.74 -21.92 17.57
N TYR A 117 -28.06 -20.81 18.24
CA TYR A 117 -28.61 -20.85 19.60
C TYR A 117 -30.13 -20.74 19.68
N PHE A 118 -30.78 -20.11 18.71
CA PHE A 118 -32.21 -19.82 18.76
C PHE A 118 -33.05 -20.81 17.93
N SER A 119 -32.47 -21.57 16.99
CA SER A 119 -33.25 -22.48 16.12
C SER A 119 -34.13 -23.45 16.89
N LYS A 120 -33.61 -24.09 17.96
CA LYS A 120 -34.38 -25.05 18.76
C LYS A 120 -35.61 -24.39 19.41
N TYR A 121 -35.44 -23.20 19.97
CA TYR A 121 -36.52 -22.44 20.59
C TYR A 121 -37.61 -22.09 19.56
N PHE A 122 -37.20 -21.62 18.38
CA PHE A 122 -38.13 -21.29 17.30
C PHE A 122 -38.87 -22.52 16.77
N SER A 123 -38.20 -23.64 16.54
CA SER A 123 -38.85 -24.87 16.09
C SER A 123 -39.91 -25.35 17.11
N GLN A 124 -39.62 -25.25 18.41
CA GLN A 124 -40.58 -25.60 19.46
C GLN A 124 -41.75 -24.59 19.54
N LEU A 125 -41.46 -23.29 19.47
CA LEU A 125 -42.47 -22.23 19.51
C LEU A 125 -43.48 -22.36 18.36
N LEU A 126 -42.99 -22.66 17.15
CA LEU A 126 -43.84 -22.85 15.97
C LEU A 126 -44.67 -24.14 16.06
N ALA A 127 -44.13 -25.20 16.68
CA ALA A 127 -44.82 -26.48 16.84
C ALA A 127 -45.95 -26.46 17.90
N GLU A 128 -45.78 -25.72 19.01
CA GLU A 128 -46.69 -25.75 20.17
C GLU A 128 -48.05 -25.07 19.94
N LYS A 129 -48.31 -24.46 18.77
CA LYS A 129 -49.57 -23.77 18.41
C LYS A 129 -50.14 -22.84 19.50
N LEU A 130 -49.25 -22.19 20.26
CA LEU A 130 -49.61 -21.32 21.39
C LEU A 130 -50.29 -20.03 20.93
N ASP A 131 -51.02 -19.39 21.84
CA ASP A 131 -51.56 -18.04 21.70
C ASP A 131 -51.04 -17.16 22.83
N PHE A 132 -50.54 -15.97 22.50
CA PHE A 132 -50.07 -15.00 23.48
C PHE A 132 -50.96 -13.76 23.57
N GLU A 133 -52.07 -13.71 22.83
CA GLU A 133 -52.98 -12.58 22.90
C GLU A 133 -53.58 -12.45 24.32
N ILE A 134 -53.35 -11.31 24.95
CA ILE A 134 -53.75 -11.01 26.34
C ILE A 134 -54.48 -9.68 26.46
N ASP A 135 -54.74 -9.02 25.33
CA ASP A 135 -55.53 -7.80 25.21
C ASP A 135 -57.00 -8.09 25.53
N ASP A 136 -57.50 -7.49 26.62
CA ASP A 136 -58.87 -7.67 27.10
C ASP A 136 -59.92 -6.95 26.25
N TYR A 137 -59.49 -6.13 25.27
CA TYR A 137 -60.37 -5.66 24.20
C TYR A 137 -60.54 -6.67 23.05
N LYS A 138 -59.62 -7.63 22.91
CA LYS A 138 -59.66 -8.66 21.85
C LYS A 138 -60.16 -10.02 22.34
N ILE A 139 -59.91 -10.36 23.60
CA ILE A 139 -60.36 -11.60 24.22
C ILE A 139 -61.14 -11.22 25.48
N THR A 140 -62.38 -11.69 25.59
CA THR A 140 -63.26 -11.39 26.73
C THR A 140 -63.27 -12.47 27.80
N ASP A 141 -62.78 -13.68 27.50
CA ASP A 141 -62.68 -14.79 28.46
C ASP A 141 -61.39 -14.69 29.29
N GLU A 142 -61.56 -14.34 30.56
CA GLU A 142 -60.47 -14.15 31.53
C GLU A 142 -59.61 -15.42 31.73
N LYS A 143 -60.17 -16.62 31.63
CA LYS A 143 -59.40 -17.88 31.75
C LYS A 143 -58.47 -18.09 30.56
N ILE A 144 -58.91 -17.69 29.36
CA ILE A 144 -58.08 -17.76 28.15
C ILE A 144 -56.96 -16.72 28.24
N ILE A 145 -57.27 -15.51 28.69
CA ILE A 145 -56.26 -14.46 28.91
C ILE A 145 -55.21 -14.92 29.91
N GLU A 146 -55.63 -15.52 31.03
CA GLU A 146 -54.69 -16.01 32.06
C GLU A 146 -53.80 -17.14 31.52
N LYS A 147 -54.37 -18.09 30.77
CA LYS A 147 -53.61 -19.15 30.10
C LYS A 147 -52.62 -18.61 29.08
N ASN A 148 -53.02 -17.61 28.29
CA ASN A 148 -52.16 -16.97 27.29
C ASN A 148 -51.04 -16.16 27.97
N ALA A 149 -51.34 -15.47 29.07
CA ALA A 149 -50.35 -14.76 29.88
C ALA A 149 -49.32 -15.74 30.48
N GLN A 150 -49.76 -16.86 31.04
CA GLN A 150 -48.86 -17.92 31.54
C GLN A 150 -47.99 -18.51 30.43
N SER A 151 -48.56 -18.69 29.22
CA SER A 151 -47.82 -19.18 28.05
C SER A 151 -46.76 -18.18 27.59
N LEU A 152 -47.10 -16.89 27.55
CA LEU A 152 -46.18 -15.79 27.24
C LEU A 152 -45.07 -15.67 28.30
N ILE A 153 -45.40 -15.75 29.59
CA ILE A 153 -44.43 -15.75 30.69
C ILE A 153 -43.45 -16.91 30.54
N ARG A 154 -43.96 -18.13 30.34
CA ARG A 154 -43.13 -19.33 30.20
C ARG A 154 -42.16 -19.18 29.01
N LYS A 155 -42.66 -18.82 27.83
CA LYS A 155 -41.82 -18.70 26.63
C LYS A 155 -40.85 -17.52 26.70
N THR A 156 -41.22 -16.43 27.35
CA THR A 156 -40.28 -15.33 27.63
C THR A 156 -39.15 -15.77 28.55
N ASN A 157 -39.44 -16.54 29.61
CA ASN A 157 -38.41 -17.05 30.51
C ASN A 157 -37.44 -18.02 29.79
N GLU A 158 -37.97 -18.92 28.94
CA GLU A 158 -37.15 -19.79 28.09
C GLU A 158 -36.23 -18.98 27.16
N LEU A 159 -36.75 -17.91 26.54
CA LEU A 159 -35.98 -17.01 25.67
C LEU A 159 -34.88 -16.26 26.44
N LEU A 160 -35.21 -15.69 27.60
CA LEU A 160 -34.25 -14.99 28.47
C LEU A 160 -33.13 -15.93 28.93
N GLN A 161 -33.43 -17.18 29.27
CA GLN A 161 -32.41 -18.17 29.61
C GLN A 161 -31.41 -18.42 28.47
N ILE A 162 -31.89 -18.49 27.22
CA ILE A 162 -31.01 -18.60 26.04
C ILE A 162 -30.15 -17.35 25.90
N ILE A 163 -30.74 -16.16 26.03
CA ILE A 163 -29.99 -14.90 25.96
C ILE A 163 -28.91 -14.83 27.05
N TYR A 164 -29.26 -15.11 28.31
CA TYR A 164 -28.32 -15.09 29.44
C TYR A 164 -27.16 -16.06 29.27
N SER A 165 -27.44 -17.29 28.81
CA SER A 165 -26.42 -18.34 28.64
C SER A 165 -25.50 -18.13 27.43
N THR A 166 -25.91 -17.28 26.48
CA THR A 166 -25.17 -17.07 25.22
C THR A 166 -24.56 -15.68 25.08
N MET A 167 -24.88 -14.72 25.96
CA MET A 167 -24.45 -13.33 25.84
C MET A 167 -22.92 -13.17 25.82
N ASP A 168 -22.18 -13.94 26.61
CA ASP A 168 -20.71 -13.89 26.62
C ASP A 168 -20.10 -14.41 25.30
N GLN A 169 -20.86 -15.21 24.55
CA GLN A 169 -20.49 -15.79 23.25
C GLN A 169 -20.93 -14.93 22.06
N LEU A 170 -21.44 -13.71 22.33
CA LEU A 170 -21.83 -12.78 21.27
C LEU A 170 -20.69 -12.59 20.25
N PRO A 171 -21.02 -12.51 18.95
CA PRO A 171 -20.02 -12.29 17.91
C PRO A 171 -19.18 -11.04 18.18
N HIS A 172 -17.90 -11.10 17.79
CA HIS A 172 -16.98 -9.97 17.96
C HIS A 172 -17.53 -8.67 17.37
N GLY A 173 -18.21 -8.76 16.21
CA GLY A 173 -18.84 -7.61 15.58
C GLY A 173 -19.94 -6.93 16.40
N VAL A 174 -20.75 -7.71 17.12
CA VAL A 174 -21.78 -7.17 18.03
C VAL A 174 -21.13 -6.44 19.20
N LYS A 175 -20.05 -7.01 19.76
CA LYS A 175 -19.30 -6.41 20.88
C LYS A 175 -18.59 -5.12 20.47
N ILE A 176 -18.05 -5.06 19.26
CA ILE A 176 -17.45 -3.85 18.68
C ILE A 176 -18.49 -2.75 18.57
N ILE A 177 -19.68 -3.04 18.03
CA ILE A 177 -20.74 -2.03 17.92
C ILE A 177 -21.14 -1.52 19.30
N ALA A 178 -21.26 -2.42 20.29
CA ALA A 178 -21.55 -2.02 21.67
C ALA A 178 -20.47 -1.09 22.24
N LYS A 179 -19.18 -1.35 21.98
CA LYS A 179 -18.07 -0.45 22.34
C LYS A 179 -18.22 0.90 21.65
N MET A 180 -18.34 0.89 20.32
CA MET A 180 -18.43 2.10 19.49
C MET A 180 -19.55 3.02 19.95
N HIS A 181 -20.75 2.46 20.10
CA HIS A 181 -21.94 3.19 20.49
C HIS A 181 -21.80 3.77 21.91
N SER A 182 -21.19 3.02 22.83
CA SER A 182 -20.88 3.51 24.18
C SER A 182 -19.86 4.65 24.19
N GLU A 183 -18.87 4.66 23.29
CA GLU A 183 -17.91 5.75 23.15
C GLU A 183 -18.55 6.99 22.52
N LEU A 184 -19.35 6.84 21.46
CA LEU A 184 -20.07 7.93 20.81
C LEU A 184 -21.07 8.60 21.75
N ILE A 185 -21.83 7.84 22.55
CA ILE A 185 -22.71 8.45 23.55
C ILE A 185 -21.91 9.24 24.59
N LYS A 186 -20.72 8.75 24.98
CA LYS A 186 -19.86 9.47 25.92
C LYS A 186 -19.34 10.78 25.33
N GLU A 187 -19.05 10.79 24.03
CA GLU A 187 -18.57 11.94 23.28
C GLU A 187 -19.67 12.99 23.05
N TYR A 188 -20.83 12.59 22.52
CA TYR A 188 -21.91 13.51 22.11
C TYR A 188 -22.91 13.84 23.24
N PHE A 189 -23.04 12.96 24.24
CA PHE A 189 -23.92 13.18 25.41
C PHE A 189 -23.15 13.06 26.74
N PRO A 190 -22.07 13.86 26.96
CA PRO A 190 -21.24 13.79 28.16
C PRO A 190 -22.00 14.12 29.45
N GLN A 191 -23.08 14.90 29.36
CA GLN A 191 -23.96 15.30 30.46
C GLN A 191 -24.70 14.14 31.12
N LEU A 192 -24.88 13.01 30.41
CA LEU A 192 -25.59 11.85 30.93
C LEU A 192 -24.78 11.14 32.02
N SER A 193 -25.46 10.48 32.96
CA SER A 193 -24.77 9.62 33.92
C SER A 193 -24.14 8.40 33.23
N GLN A 194 -23.10 7.80 33.82
CA GLN A 194 -22.51 6.57 33.27
C GLN A 194 -23.55 5.46 33.10
N TYR A 195 -24.48 5.33 34.05
CA TYR A 195 -25.58 4.39 33.97
C TYR A 195 -26.49 4.67 32.76
N SER A 196 -26.92 5.92 32.57
CA SER A 196 -27.77 6.33 31.45
C SER A 196 -27.10 6.06 30.10
N ARG A 197 -25.80 6.32 29.96
CA ARG A 197 -25.05 6.07 28.72
C ARG A 197 -24.96 4.58 28.39
N LEU A 198 -24.68 3.75 29.39
CA LEU A 198 -24.63 2.31 29.23
C LEU A 198 -26.02 1.75 28.89
N ASN A 199 -27.09 2.31 29.49
CA ASN A 199 -28.46 1.91 29.19
C ASN A 199 -28.87 2.23 27.75
N LEU A 200 -28.54 3.42 27.22
CA LEU A 200 -28.80 3.77 25.81
C LEU A 200 -28.12 2.79 24.84
N THR A 201 -26.88 2.39 25.14
CA THR A 201 -26.19 1.35 24.37
C THR A 201 -26.87 0.00 24.48
N ALA A 202 -27.31 -0.37 25.68
CA ALA A 202 -28.01 -1.63 25.92
C ALA A 202 -29.33 -1.71 25.15
N ILE A 203 -30.12 -0.63 25.14
CA ILE A 203 -31.36 -0.51 24.36
C ILE A 203 -31.09 -0.70 22.86
N TYR A 204 -30.09 -0.01 22.32
CA TYR A 204 -29.72 -0.12 20.91
C TYR A 204 -29.32 -1.56 20.53
N ILE A 205 -28.46 -2.23 21.32
CA ILE A 205 -28.05 -3.61 21.02
C ILE A 205 -29.24 -4.57 21.07
N VAL A 206 -30.12 -4.46 22.06
CA VAL A 206 -31.29 -5.35 22.16
C VAL A 206 -32.26 -5.13 21.00
N ASN A 207 -32.55 -3.87 20.64
CA ASN A 207 -33.46 -3.53 19.56
C ASN A 207 -32.93 -3.94 18.18
N SER A 208 -31.66 -3.65 17.92
CA SER A 208 -31.04 -3.83 16.60
C SER A 208 -30.52 -5.25 16.35
N PHE A 209 -30.34 -6.06 17.40
CA PHE A 209 -29.84 -7.44 17.27
C PHE A 209 -30.89 -8.50 17.64
N TYR A 210 -31.31 -8.57 18.90
CA TYR A 210 -32.19 -9.65 19.36
C TYR A 210 -33.62 -9.47 18.88
N ILE A 211 -34.17 -8.25 18.94
CA ILE A 211 -35.54 -7.99 18.48
C ILE A 211 -35.65 -8.13 16.96
N GLN A 212 -34.65 -7.68 16.19
CA GLN A 212 -34.65 -7.90 14.73
C GLN A 212 -34.69 -9.38 14.34
N ALA A 213 -34.00 -10.25 15.09
CA ALA A 213 -34.05 -11.69 14.88
C ALA A 213 -35.43 -12.31 15.21
N LEU A 214 -36.15 -11.75 16.19
CA LEU A 214 -37.52 -12.18 16.50
C LEU A 214 -38.53 -11.73 15.44
N MET A 215 -38.35 -10.52 14.91
CA MET A 215 -39.27 -9.92 13.94
C MET A 215 -39.09 -10.47 12.52
N ASN A 216 -37.87 -10.86 12.15
CA ASN A 216 -37.51 -11.36 10.81
C ASN A 216 -36.77 -12.72 10.87
N PRO A 217 -37.36 -13.77 11.46
CA PRO A 217 -36.67 -15.03 11.73
C PRO A 217 -36.16 -15.75 10.47
N GLU A 218 -36.81 -15.55 9.33
CA GLU A 218 -36.41 -16.08 8.03
C GLU A 218 -35.04 -15.55 7.57
N LYS A 219 -34.74 -14.25 7.78
CA LYS A 219 -33.48 -13.62 7.35
C LYS A 219 -32.30 -14.24 8.09
N TYR A 220 -32.50 -14.58 9.37
CA TYR A 220 -31.54 -15.27 10.23
C TYR A 220 -31.50 -16.79 10.02
N GLY A 221 -32.37 -17.34 9.16
CA GLY A 221 -32.41 -18.77 8.84
C GLY A 221 -32.97 -19.64 9.98
N LEU A 222 -33.88 -19.09 10.79
CA LEU A 222 -34.55 -19.78 11.89
C LEU A 222 -35.80 -20.57 11.43
N CYS A 223 -36.43 -20.15 10.33
CA CYS A 223 -37.55 -20.83 9.67
C CYS A 223 -37.63 -20.45 8.18
N SER A 224 -38.42 -21.16 7.38
CA SER A 224 -38.76 -20.74 6.01
C SER A 224 -40.01 -19.84 6.00
N ASN A 225 -40.17 -19.01 4.96
CA ASN A 225 -41.33 -18.12 4.80
C ASN A 225 -42.67 -18.88 4.79
N GLU A 226 -42.68 -20.10 4.29
CA GLU A 226 -43.88 -20.95 4.22
C GLU A 226 -44.30 -21.51 5.59
N GLN A 227 -43.40 -21.52 6.59
CA GLN A 227 -43.64 -22.12 7.91
C GLN A 227 -44.25 -21.15 8.93
N ILE A 228 -44.23 -19.83 8.68
CA ILE A 228 -44.63 -18.82 9.67
C ILE A 228 -46.07 -18.32 9.46
N THR A 229 -46.97 -18.63 10.39
CA THR A 229 -48.36 -18.15 10.31
C THR A 229 -48.50 -16.71 10.83
N LEU A 230 -49.58 -16.01 10.46
CA LEU A 230 -49.89 -14.67 10.98
C LEU A 230 -50.02 -14.65 12.51
N LYS A 231 -50.48 -15.75 13.10
CA LYS A 231 -50.52 -15.95 14.56
C LYS A 231 -49.11 -16.03 15.15
N ASN A 232 -48.18 -16.74 14.51
CA ASN A 232 -46.80 -16.80 14.97
C ASN A 232 -46.13 -15.42 14.91
N LYS A 233 -46.37 -14.63 13.85
CA LYS A 233 -45.88 -13.25 13.75
C LYS A 233 -46.40 -12.37 14.90
N ARG A 234 -47.68 -12.48 15.25
CA ARG A 234 -48.27 -11.76 16.41
C ARG A 234 -47.65 -12.19 17.74
N ASN A 235 -47.44 -13.49 17.95
CA ASN A 235 -46.78 -14.00 19.15
C ASN A 235 -45.33 -13.49 19.28
N LEU A 236 -44.57 -13.49 18.19
CA LEU A 236 -43.20 -12.95 18.16
C LEU A 236 -43.19 -11.45 18.44
N ALA A 237 -44.14 -10.69 17.90
CA ALA A 237 -44.27 -9.26 18.19
C ALA A 237 -44.54 -8.99 19.69
N LEU A 238 -45.37 -9.82 20.34
CA LEU A 238 -45.61 -9.72 21.78
C LEU A 238 -44.36 -10.08 22.61
N LEU A 239 -43.60 -11.10 22.21
CA LEU A 239 -42.29 -11.41 22.84
C LEU A 239 -41.30 -10.25 22.69
N SER A 240 -41.21 -9.66 21.50
CA SER A 240 -40.38 -8.47 21.24
C SER A 240 -40.79 -7.30 22.13
N LYS A 241 -42.10 -7.05 22.30
CA LYS A 241 -42.63 -6.00 23.18
C LYS A 241 -42.24 -6.22 24.65
N VAL A 242 -42.25 -7.46 25.13
CA VAL A 242 -41.79 -7.79 26.50
C VAL A 242 -40.28 -7.52 26.65
N LEU A 243 -39.45 -7.99 25.71
CA LEU A 243 -37.99 -7.73 25.73
C LEU A 243 -37.64 -6.25 25.66
N GLN A 244 -38.33 -5.49 24.80
CA GLN A 244 -38.14 -4.04 24.67
C GLN A 244 -38.50 -3.33 25.99
N THR A 245 -39.58 -3.73 26.65
CA THR A 245 -39.98 -3.14 27.94
C THR A 245 -39.00 -3.50 29.06
N LEU A 246 -38.45 -4.72 29.05
CA LEU A 246 -37.45 -5.16 30.02
C LEU A 246 -36.18 -4.31 29.98
N ILE A 247 -35.70 -3.94 28.79
CA ILE A 247 -34.47 -3.15 28.65
C ILE A 247 -34.70 -1.65 28.90
N ILE A 248 -35.89 -1.12 28.58
CA ILE A 248 -36.23 0.29 28.85
C ILE A 248 -36.45 0.55 30.34
N GLY A 249 -37.05 -0.39 31.07
CA GLY A 249 -37.18 -0.33 32.54
C GLY A 249 -38.31 0.55 33.09
N ASN A 250 -39.10 1.22 32.24
CA ASN A 250 -40.15 2.18 32.66
C ASN A 250 -41.55 1.55 32.91
N GLY A 251 -41.67 0.22 32.80
CA GLY A 251 -42.94 -0.50 32.88
C GLY A 251 -43.88 -0.20 31.70
N TYR A 252 -45.06 -0.81 31.70
CA TYR A 252 -46.09 -0.56 30.68
C TYR A 252 -46.88 0.72 31.00
N GLN A 253 -46.72 1.77 30.18
CA GLN A 253 -47.38 3.07 30.35
C GLN A 253 -48.27 3.42 29.13
N GLY A 254 -49.38 4.12 29.37
CA GLY A 254 -50.29 4.63 28.33
C GLY A 254 -51.61 3.86 28.16
N LYS A 255 -52.67 4.54 27.70
CA LYS A 255 -53.97 3.93 27.37
C LYS A 255 -53.79 2.93 26.24
N GLY A 256 -53.97 1.64 26.52
CA GLY A 256 -53.75 0.54 25.57
C GLY A 256 -52.53 -0.35 25.85
N ALA A 257 -51.77 -0.10 26.92
CA ALA A 257 -50.73 -1.01 27.40
C ALA A 257 -51.07 -1.71 28.73
N ASP A 258 -52.20 -1.34 29.36
CA ASP A 258 -52.64 -1.85 30.66
C ASP A 258 -52.82 -3.37 30.68
N TYR A 259 -53.23 -3.97 29.56
CA TYR A 259 -53.40 -5.42 29.44
C TYR A 259 -52.08 -6.20 29.66
N MET A 260 -50.92 -5.56 29.39
CA MET A 260 -49.59 -6.16 29.60
C MET A 260 -49.19 -6.24 31.07
N LYS A 261 -49.89 -5.55 31.99
CA LYS A 261 -49.60 -5.65 33.44
C LYS A 261 -49.72 -7.08 33.97
N LYS A 262 -50.50 -7.94 33.28
CA LYS A 262 -50.62 -9.37 33.59
C LYS A 262 -49.28 -10.13 33.48
N VAL A 263 -48.28 -9.57 32.78
CA VAL A 263 -46.92 -10.13 32.68
C VAL A 263 -45.86 -9.31 33.44
N ASP A 264 -46.26 -8.37 34.31
CA ASP A 264 -45.35 -7.57 35.16
C ASP A 264 -44.45 -8.43 36.05
N VAL A 265 -44.86 -9.67 36.35
CA VAL A 265 -44.03 -10.63 37.09
C VAL A 265 -42.67 -10.84 36.41
N ILE A 266 -42.62 -10.79 35.08
CA ILE A 266 -41.37 -10.89 34.30
C ILE A 266 -40.52 -9.65 34.54
N LEU A 267 -41.11 -8.45 34.43
CA LEU A 267 -40.40 -7.18 34.65
C LEU A 267 -39.79 -7.14 36.05
N LYS A 268 -40.59 -7.47 37.07
CA LYS A 268 -40.14 -7.53 38.48
C LYS A 268 -38.98 -8.51 38.69
N SER A 269 -38.97 -9.63 37.98
CA SER A 269 -37.98 -10.70 38.17
C SER A 269 -36.72 -10.52 37.32
N HIS A 270 -36.83 -9.85 36.16
CA HIS A 270 -35.78 -9.86 35.13
C HIS A 270 -35.24 -8.49 34.71
N THR A 271 -35.88 -7.35 35.03
CA THR A 271 -35.39 -6.03 34.59
C THR A 271 -33.95 -5.77 35.04
N GLN A 272 -33.65 -5.87 36.34
CA GLN A 272 -32.29 -5.63 36.85
C GLN A 272 -31.27 -6.68 36.36
N PRO A 273 -31.53 -8.00 36.47
CA PRO A 273 -30.60 -9.01 35.97
C PRO A 273 -30.32 -8.92 34.47
N PHE A 274 -31.33 -8.55 33.67
CA PHE A 274 -31.18 -8.35 32.23
C PHE A 274 -30.30 -7.15 31.92
N HIS A 275 -30.58 -6.02 32.55
CA HIS A 275 -29.77 -4.82 32.40
C HIS A 275 -28.31 -5.05 32.81
N ASP A 276 -28.06 -5.65 33.99
CA ASP A 276 -26.71 -5.90 34.50
C ASP A 276 -25.88 -6.80 33.56
N LYS A 277 -26.51 -7.83 32.98
CA LYS A 277 -25.83 -8.74 32.06
C LYS A 277 -25.45 -8.05 30.75
N VAL A 278 -26.33 -7.22 30.18
CA VAL A 278 -26.04 -6.45 28.96
C VAL A 278 -24.99 -5.37 29.22
N VAL A 279 -25.04 -4.69 30.37
CA VAL A 279 -24.03 -3.69 30.75
C VAL A 279 -22.65 -4.33 30.97
N SER A 280 -22.59 -5.49 31.64
CA SER A 280 -21.34 -6.23 31.81
C SER A 280 -20.66 -6.56 30.47
N LEU A 281 -21.46 -6.87 29.44
CA LEU A 281 -20.96 -7.08 28.09
C LEU A 281 -20.35 -5.79 27.52
N ILE A 282 -21.04 -4.66 27.61
CA ILE A 282 -20.57 -3.35 27.10
C ILE A 282 -19.27 -2.92 27.79
N ILE A 283 -19.14 -3.17 29.10
CA ILE A 283 -17.90 -2.89 29.83
C ILE A 283 -16.78 -3.81 29.36
N SER A 284 -17.06 -5.10 29.19
CA SER A 284 -16.07 -6.08 28.71
C SER A 284 -15.57 -5.78 27.29
N SER A 285 -16.37 -5.08 26.47
CA SER A 285 -15.98 -4.76 25.10
C SER A 285 -15.04 -3.57 24.97
N GLN A 286 -14.87 -2.72 26.00
CA GLN A 286 -14.04 -1.51 25.93
C GLN A 286 -12.57 -1.80 25.61
N GLY A 287 -12.05 -2.95 26.06
CA GLY A 287 -10.67 -3.39 25.79
C GLY A 287 -10.47 -4.06 24.42
N LEU A 288 -11.50 -4.20 23.59
CA LEU A 288 -11.41 -4.87 22.29
C LEU A 288 -10.91 -3.91 21.19
N PRO A 289 -10.10 -4.38 20.24
CA PRO A 289 -9.75 -3.61 19.04
C PRO A 289 -10.99 -3.43 18.15
N TYR A 290 -11.08 -2.32 17.41
CA TYR A 290 -12.18 -2.08 16.46
C TYR A 290 -11.98 -2.85 15.14
N THR A 291 -11.79 -4.16 15.22
CA THR A 291 -11.53 -5.03 14.06
C THR A 291 -12.44 -6.25 14.07
N ILE A 292 -13.13 -6.54 12.96
CA ILE A 292 -13.87 -7.78 12.77
C ILE A 292 -13.16 -8.58 11.68
N LEU A 293 -12.66 -9.77 12.04
CA LEU A 293 -12.26 -10.78 11.06
C LEU A 293 -13.50 -11.64 10.79
N LEU A 294 -14.11 -11.50 9.61
CA LEU A 294 -15.13 -12.44 9.12
C LEU A 294 -14.45 -13.59 8.38
N ASP A 295 -15.12 -14.75 8.33
CA ASP A 295 -14.67 -15.91 7.55
C ASP A 295 -14.54 -15.57 6.06
N ASP A 296 -13.55 -16.16 5.38
CA ASP A 296 -13.10 -15.88 4.00
C ASP A 296 -14.16 -16.20 2.89
N ASN A 297 -15.40 -16.52 3.24
CA ASN A 297 -16.50 -16.87 2.31
C ASN A 297 -17.53 -15.73 2.16
N LEU A 298 -17.07 -14.50 1.97
CA LEU A 298 -17.93 -13.37 1.61
C LEU A 298 -18.42 -13.53 0.16
N ASN A 299 -19.64 -14.05 -0.01
CA ASN A 299 -20.30 -14.07 -1.30
C ASN A 299 -21.02 -12.74 -1.51
N ILE A 300 -20.58 -11.95 -2.49
CA ILE A 300 -21.23 -10.69 -2.89
C ILE A 300 -22.44 -11.07 -3.75
N SER A 301 -23.62 -10.57 -3.39
CA SER A 301 -24.85 -10.85 -4.14
C SER A 301 -24.84 -10.11 -5.48
N ASN A 302 -24.82 -10.84 -6.60
CA ASN A 302 -24.94 -10.24 -7.94
C ASN A 302 -26.23 -9.45 -8.11
N GLU A 303 -27.34 -9.92 -7.51
CA GLU A 303 -28.61 -9.19 -7.50
C GLU A 303 -28.44 -7.82 -6.85
N ALA A 304 -27.80 -7.76 -5.67
CA ALA A 304 -27.62 -6.52 -4.94
C ALA A 304 -26.67 -5.55 -5.67
N ILE A 305 -25.61 -6.07 -6.29
CA ILE A 305 -24.70 -5.27 -7.14
C ILE A 305 -25.40 -4.78 -8.40
N SER A 306 -26.26 -5.60 -9.02
CA SER A 306 -27.05 -5.20 -10.19
C SER A 306 -27.98 -4.03 -9.87
N VAL A 307 -28.68 -4.09 -8.72
CA VAL A 307 -29.54 -2.99 -8.27
C VAL A 307 -28.73 -1.72 -8.00
N LEU A 308 -27.57 -1.82 -7.34
CA LEU A 308 -26.70 -0.67 -7.10
C LEU A 308 -26.19 -0.04 -8.42
N HIS A 309 -25.74 -0.85 -9.36
CA HIS A 309 -25.26 -0.38 -10.67
C HIS A 309 -26.38 0.30 -11.48
N MET A 310 -27.56 -0.33 -11.52
CA MET A 310 -28.74 0.22 -12.19
C MET A 310 -29.14 1.59 -11.59
N GLU A 311 -29.18 1.71 -10.26
CA GLU A 311 -29.56 2.96 -9.60
C GLU A 311 -28.54 4.08 -9.86
N LEU A 312 -27.23 3.76 -9.85
CA LEU A 312 -26.17 4.69 -10.23
C LEU A 312 -26.30 5.16 -11.70
N CYS A 313 -26.66 4.27 -12.62
CA CYS A 313 -26.95 4.64 -14.01
C CYS A 313 -28.15 5.60 -14.11
N HIS A 314 -29.27 5.25 -13.47
CA HIS A 314 -30.50 6.06 -13.52
C HIS A 314 -30.34 7.45 -12.91
N LYS A 315 -29.57 7.57 -11.83
CA LYS A 315 -29.32 8.83 -11.10
C LYS A 315 -28.10 9.60 -11.62
N SER A 316 -27.36 9.07 -12.58
CA SER A 316 -26.08 9.65 -13.07
C SER A 316 -26.18 11.12 -13.47
N ALA A 317 -27.21 11.51 -14.22
CA ALA A 317 -27.38 12.90 -14.67
C ALA A 317 -27.71 13.87 -13.54
N GLU A 318 -28.42 13.41 -12.50
CA GLU A 318 -28.70 14.19 -11.29
C GLU A 318 -27.42 14.37 -10.47
N ILE A 319 -26.68 13.28 -10.23
CA ILE A 319 -25.42 13.28 -9.48
C ILE A 319 -24.38 14.20 -10.14
N ILE A 320 -24.17 14.09 -11.45
CA ILE A 320 -23.17 14.91 -12.17
C ILE A 320 -23.43 16.42 -12.04
N ARG A 321 -24.70 16.84 -11.91
CA ARG A 321 -25.07 18.25 -11.80
C ARG A 321 -24.84 18.84 -10.40
N MET A 322 -24.74 17.99 -9.38
CA MET A 322 -24.59 18.45 -7.99
C MET A 322 -23.17 18.83 -7.61
N PHE A 323 -22.18 18.26 -8.29
CA PHE A 323 -20.79 18.35 -7.86
C PHE A 323 -19.93 19.26 -8.76
N PRO A 324 -18.82 19.81 -8.22
CA PRO A 324 -17.78 20.46 -9.00
C PRO A 324 -17.20 19.54 -10.08
N THR A 325 -16.57 20.14 -11.10
CA THR A 325 -16.03 19.44 -12.27
C THR A 325 -15.14 18.25 -11.91
N ASP A 326 -14.30 18.35 -10.86
CA ASP A 326 -13.36 17.29 -10.48
C ASP A 326 -14.06 16.02 -9.95
N ILE A 327 -15.04 16.18 -9.05
CA ILE A 327 -15.82 15.06 -8.49
C ILE A 327 -16.72 14.45 -9.58
N SER A 328 -17.33 15.29 -10.41
CA SER A 328 -18.15 14.84 -11.53
C SER A 328 -17.33 14.09 -12.59
N GLU A 329 -16.09 14.50 -12.84
CA GLU A 329 -15.18 13.79 -13.73
C GLU A 329 -14.78 12.42 -13.15
N GLN A 330 -14.46 12.37 -11.86
CA GLN A 330 -14.11 11.11 -11.19
C GLN A 330 -15.29 10.13 -11.15
N PHE A 331 -16.50 10.62 -10.87
CA PHE A 331 -17.74 9.84 -10.98
C PHE A 331 -17.93 9.29 -12.40
N CYS A 332 -17.79 10.14 -13.43
CA CYS A 332 -17.88 9.72 -14.83
C CYS A 332 -16.85 8.64 -15.18
N ARG A 333 -15.61 8.73 -14.66
CA ARG A 333 -14.58 7.71 -14.88
C ARG A 333 -15.00 6.35 -14.32
N PHE A 334 -15.62 6.30 -13.13
CA PHE A 334 -16.16 5.05 -12.58
C PHE A 334 -17.30 4.49 -13.44
N MET A 335 -18.24 5.33 -13.85
CA MET A 335 -19.35 4.94 -14.74
C MET A 335 -18.85 4.40 -16.09
N VAL A 336 -17.85 5.04 -16.68
CA VAL A 336 -17.22 4.57 -17.93
C VAL A 336 -16.49 3.24 -17.71
N ALA A 337 -15.82 3.06 -16.57
CA ALA A 337 -15.06 1.86 -16.28
C ALA A 337 -15.94 0.61 -16.10
N ILE A 338 -17.15 0.77 -15.55
CA ILE A 338 -18.13 -0.31 -15.37
C ILE A 338 -19.06 -0.52 -16.59
N GLY A 339 -19.25 0.51 -17.43
CA GLY A 339 -20.13 0.49 -18.60
C GLY A 339 -21.60 0.76 -18.26
N GLU A 340 -22.46 0.93 -19.27
CA GLU A 340 -23.89 1.04 -19.00
C GLU A 340 -24.48 -0.31 -18.58
N HIS A 341 -25.42 -0.30 -17.63
CA HIS A 341 -26.15 -1.50 -17.22
C HIS A 341 -26.87 -2.17 -18.41
N LYS A 342 -27.39 -1.38 -19.35
CA LYS A 342 -28.09 -1.86 -20.55
C LYS A 342 -27.18 -2.66 -21.50
N ASP A 343 -25.95 -2.24 -21.71
CA ASP A 343 -25.01 -2.95 -22.61
C ASP A 343 -24.73 -4.39 -22.11
N LYS A 344 -24.75 -4.57 -20.79
CA LYS A 344 -24.60 -5.89 -20.15
C LYS A 344 -25.83 -6.77 -20.36
N LEU A 345 -27.02 -6.18 -20.43
CA LEU A 345 -28.25 -6.89 -20.79
C LEU A 345 -28.22 -7.29 -22.27
N ASP A 346 -27.82 -6.40 -23.17
CA ASP A 346 -27.76 -6.69 -24.61
C ASP A 346 -26.81 -7.88 -24.92
N PHE A 347 -25.68 -8.02 -24.23
CA PHE A 347 -24.82 -9.21 -24.33
C PHE A 347 -25.53 -10.52 -23.94
N LEU A 348 -26.43 -10.50 -22.94
CA LEU A 348 -27.23 -11.66 -22.56
C LEU A 348 -28.24 -12.05 -23.65
N PHE A 349 -28.71 -11.08 -24.45
CA PHE A 349 -29.73 -11.28 -25.47
C PHE A 349 -29.18 -11.55 -26.90
N ASP A 350 -28.02 -11.01 -27.27
CA ASP A 350 -27.45 -11.10 -28.63
C ASP A 350 -26.77 -12.44 -28.96
N PHE A 351 -26.40 -13.22 -27.94
CA PHE A 351 -25.63 -14.46 -28.06
C PHE A 351 -26.38 -15.66 -27.49
N THR A 352 -26.28 -16.81 -28.16
CA THR A 352 -26.81 -18.07 -27.59
C THR A 352 -25.97 -18.52 -26.39
N LEU A 353 -26.53 -19.32 -25.48
CA LEU A 353 -25.80 -19.85 -24.31
C LEU A 353 -24.49 -20.56 -24.70
N ASP A 354 -24.46 -21.28 -25.83
CA ASP A 354 -23.25 -21.96 -26.30
C ASP A 354 -22.19 -20.97 -26.82
N GLN A 355 -22.61 -19.91 -27.51
CA GLN A 355 -21.70 -18.82 -27.92
C GLN A 355 -21.14 -18.08 -26.71
N GLN A 356 -21.98 -17.79 -25.70
CA GLN A 356 -21.54 -17.15 -24.46
C GLN A 356 -20.48 -18.00 -23.74
N ARG A 357 -20.67 -19.34 -23.67
CA ARG A 357 -19.68 -20.26 -23.10
C ARG A 357 -18.37 -20.27 -23.87
N LEU A 358 -18.44 -20.31 -25.19
CA LEU A 358 -17.26 -20.32 -26.07
C LEU A 358 -16.42 -19.04 -25.90
N ILE A 359 -17.07 -17.88 -25.95
CA ILE A 359 -16.41 -16.58 -25.74
C ILE A 359 -15.81 -16.50 -24.34
N LYS A 360 -16.55 -16.94 -23.32
CA LYS A 360 -16.06 -16.98 -21.93
C LYS A 360 -14.82 -17.86 -21.78
N ASN A 361 -14.86 -19.08 -22.33
CA ASN A 361 -13.73 -20.00 -22.26
C ASN A 361 -12.49 -19.40 -22.94
N PHE A 362 -12.66 -18.72 -24.08
CA PHE A 362 -11.58 -18.03 -24.77
C PHE A 362 -10.95 -16.93 -23.91
N LEU A 363 -11.78 -16.06 -23.31
CA LEU A 363 -11.32 -14.98 -22.44
C LEU A 363 -10.60 -15.52 -21.19
N GLU A 364 -11.13 -16.58 -20.57
CA GLU A 364 -10.52 -17.24 -19.41
C GLU A 364 -9.19 -17.90 -19.77
N GLU A 365 -9.11 -18.63 -20.89
CA GLU A 365 -7.88 -19.29 -21.35
C GLU A 365 -6.76 -18.28 -21.63
N LYS A 366 -7.11 -17.13 -22.22
CA LYS A 366 -6.13 -16.06 -22.54
C LYS A 366 -5.89 -15.08 -21.40
N GLY A 367 -6.61 -15.18 -20.28
CA GLY A 367 -6.55 -14.21 -19.20
C GLY A 367 -6.93 -12.79 -19.64
N LEU A 368 -7.87 -12.67 -20.59
CA LEU A 368 -8.30 -11.42 -21.20
C LEU A 368 -9.65 -10.97 -20.65
N GLU A 369 -9.90 -9.68 -20.76
CA GLU A 369 -11.22 -9.08 -20.58
C GLU A 369 -11.72 -8.60 -21.95
N GLY A 370 -12.92 -9.06 -22.33
CA GLY A 370 -13.60 -8.59 -23.53
C GLY A 370 -14.27 -7.25 -23.24
N VAL A 371 -13.70 -6.18 -23.75
CA VAL A 371 -14.22 -4.81 -23.63
C VAL A 371 -15.46 -4.62 -24.49
N TYR A 372 -15.44 -5.20 -25.68
CA TYR A 372 -16.57 -5.20 -26.60
C TYR A 372 -16.55 -6.47 -27.42
N ILE A 373 -17.73 -7.06 -27.63
CA ILE A 373 -17.89 -8.33 -28.31
C ILE A 373 -19.06 -8.23 -29.27
N ALA A 374 -18.83 -8.53 -30.54
CA ALA A 374 -19.86 -8.48 -31.57
C ALA A 374 -19.69 -9.62 -32.59
N LYS A 375 -20.77 -9.90 -33.34
CA LYS A 375 -20.70 -10.77 -34.53
C LYS A 375 -20.07 -9.99 -35.69
N ILE A 376 -19.23 -10.67 -36.46
CA ILE A 376 -18.59 -10.12 -37.65
C ILE A 376 -18.42 -11.22 -38.69
N ASP A 377 -18.58 -10.83 -39.95
CA ASP A 377 -18.32 -11.71 -41.09
C ASP A 377 -16.93 -11.39 -41.64
N ILE A 378 -15.95 -12.26 -41.38
CA ILE A 378 -14.53 -12.04 -41.71
C ILE A 378 -14.31 -12.40 -43.18
N ASN A 379 -13.72 -11.48 -43.95
CA ASN A 379 -13.41 -11.71 -45.35
C ASN A 379 -11.90 -11.98 -45.48
N GLU A 380 -11.50 -13.23 -45.78
CA GLU A 380 -10.09 -13.55 -46.04
C GLU A 380 -9.59 -12.88 -47.33
N HIS A 381 -8.42 -12.19 -47.34
CA HIS A 381 -7.80 -11.79 -48.62
C HIS A 381 -6.27 -11.67 -48.72
N GLU A 382 -5.81 -12.19 -49.88
CA GLU A 382 -4.58 -11.98 -50.66
C GLU A 382 -3.29 -11.56 -49.95
N GLY A 383 -2.58 -12.53 -49.36
CA GLY A 383 -1.15 -12.43 -49.17
C GLY A 383 -0.38 -12.46 -50.49
N GLY A 384 -0.09 -11.30 -51.07
CA GLY A 384 1.13 -10.94 -51.83
C GLY A 384 1.64 -11.76 -53.04
N ASP A 385 1.13 -12.96 -53.34
CA ASP A 385 1.59 -13.78 -54.46
C ASP A 385 0.49 -13.91 -55.53
N LYS A 386 0.72 -13.26 -56.68
CA LYS A 386 -0.18 -13.19 -57.86
C LYS A 386 -0.47 -14.54 -58.56
N LYS A 387 -0.35 -15.68 -57.88
CA LYS A 387 -0.56 -17.02 -58.45
C LYS A 387 -1.33 -17.94 -57.51
N LYS A 388 -2.58 -17.59 -57.18
CA LYS A 388 -3.72 -18.51 -56.96
C LYS A 388 -4.95 -17.71 -56.50
N LYS A 389 -5.95 -17.54 -57.38
CA LYS A 389 -7.30 -17.13 -56.98
C LYS A 389 -7.93 -18.26 -56.15
N LYS A 390 -7.81 -18.22 -54.82
CA LYS A 390 -8.73 -18.95 -53.93
C LYS A 390 -10.06 -18.18 -53.90
N LYS A 391 -11.19 -18.89 -53.84
CA LYS A 391 -12.52 -18.27 -53.65
C LYS A 391 -12.52 -17.48 -52.34
N GLU A 392 -13.02 -16.26 -52.39
CA GLU A 392 -13.50 -15.50 -51.23
C GLU A 392 -14.38 -16.39 -50.37
N GLN A 393 -13.90 -16.72 -49.18
CA GLN A 393 -14.67 -17.44 -48.18
C GLN A 393 -14.88 -16.49 -47.02
N THR A 394 -16.13 -16.06 -46.84
CA THR A 394 -16.55 -15.28 -45.68
C THR A 394 -16.73 -16.23 -44.50
N ILE A 395 -16.06 -15.94 -43.39
CA ILE A 395 -16.11 -16.74 -42.16
C ILE A 395 -16.98 -15.98 -41.15
N ASN A 396 -18.15 -16.55 -40.83
CA ASN A 396 -18.98 -16.00 -39.76
C ASN A 396 -18.29 -16.22 -38.42
N GLY A 397 -18.17 -15.16 -37.62
CA GLY A 397 -17.37 -15.19 -36.42
C GLY A 397 -17.71 -14.09 -35.42
N PHE A 398 -16.75 -13.87 -34.53
CA PHE A 398 -16.82 -12.92 -33.44
C PHE A 398 -15.61 -12.00 -33.49
N ILE A 399 -15.84 -10.72 -33.25
CA ILE A 399 -14.77 -9.77 -32.94
C ILE A 399 -14.79 -9.49 -31.45
N ILE A 400 -13.61 -9.57 -30.83
CA ILE A 400 -13.40 -9.24 -29.43
C ILE A 400 -12.38 -8.12 -29.36
N VAL A 401 -12.81 -6.95 -28.90
CA VAL A 401 -11.91 -5.87 -28.51
C VAL A 401 -11.50 -6.12 -27.06
N SER A 402 -10.20 -6.26 -26.81
CA SER A 402 -9.60 -6.33 -25.48
C SER A 402 -8.78 -5.06 -25.23
N LEU A 403 -8.19 -4.92 -24.03
CA LEU A 403 -7.50 -3.69 -23.64
C LEU A 403 -6.36 -3.26 -24.58
N HIS A 404 -5.61 -4.22 -25.14
CA HIS A 404 -4.45 -3.95 -26.01
C HIS A 404 -4.51 -4.62 -27.39
N ASN A 405 -5.49 -5.53 -27.58
CA ASN A 405 -5.60 -6.36 -28.77
C ASN A 405 -7.02 -6.42 -29.32
N ILE A 406 -7.13 -6.65 -30.63
CA ILE A 406 -8.34 -7.11 -31.31
C ILE A 406 -8.16 -8.58 -31.65
N TRP A 407 -9.19 -9.39 -31.41
CA TRP A 407 -9.22 -10.81 -31.73
C TRP A 407 -10.39 -11.11 -32.66
N PHE A 408 -10.11 -11.89 -33.69
CA PHE A 408 -11.10 -12.40 -34.63
C PHE A 408 -11.21 -13.90 -34.43
N LEU A 409 -12.38 -14.35 -33.99
CA LEU A 409 -12.68 -15.76 -33.77
C LEU A 409 -13.68 -16.25 -34.81
N ASN A 410 -13.56 -17.48 -35.28
CA ASN A 410 -14.61 -18.09 -36.11
C ASN A 410 -15.78 -18.61 -35.25
N SER A 411 -16.84 -19.09 -35.90
CA SER A 411 -18.05 -19.61 -35.23
C SER A 411 -17.83 -20.78 -34.25
N VAL A 412 -16.67 -21.44 -34.29
CA VAL A 412 -16.27 -22.52 -33.36
C VAL A 412 -15.21 -22.08 -32.33
N GLY A 413 -14.78 -20.81 -32.35
CA GLY A 413 -13.94 -20.19 -31.34
C GLY A 413 -12.43 -20.23 -31.61
N GLU A 414 -12.01 -20.58 -32.82
CA GLU A 414 -10.60 -20.56 -33.21
C GLU A 414 -10.17 -19.17 -33.68
N ILE A 415 -8.91 -18.80 -33.44
CA ILE A 415 -8.36 -17.48 -33.78
C ILE A 415 -8.00 -17.42 -35.26
N GLU A 416 -8.71 -16.59 -36.02
CA GLU A 416 -8.40 -16.29 -37.43
C GLU A 416 -7.33 -15.19 -37.56
N ALA A 417 -7.40 -14.17 -36.70
CA ALA A 417 -6.44 -13.06 -36.68
C ALA A 417 -6.40 -12.34 -35.33
N SER A 418 -5.29 -11.65 -35.06
CA SER A 418 -5.16 -10.76 -33.91
C SER A 418 -4.27 -9.56 -34.21
N PHE A 419 -4.65 -8.38 -33.72
CA PHE A 419 -3.86 -7.15 -33.88
C PHE A 419 -3.60 -6.50 -32.52
N ASN A 420 -2.34 -6.16 -32.24
CA ASN A 420 -1.95 -5.40 -31.05
C ASN A 420 -1.79 -3.91 -31.39
N CYS A 421 -2.17 -3.05 -30.46
CA CYS A 421 -2.11 -1.60 -30.59
C CYS A 421 -0.72 -1.03 -30.97
N LEU A 422 0.39 -1.68 -30.60
CA LEU A 422 1.76 -1.27 -30.96
C LEU A 422 2.14 -1.56 -32.43
N SER A 423 1.38 -2.43 -33.10
CA SER A 423 1.63 -2.85 -34.48
C SER A 423 0.65 -2.26 -35.49
N LEU A 424 -0.49 -1.74 -35.03
CA LEU A 424 -1.52 -1.15 -35.90
C LEU A 424 -0.98 0.11 -36.58
N ILE A 425 -1.30 0.25 -37.86
CA ILE A 425 -0.94 1.42 -38.69
C ILE A 425 -2.21 2.21 -39.01
N LYS A 426 -3.28 1.53 -39.43
CA LYS A 426 -4.50 2.17 -39.92
C LYS A 426 -5.74 1.29 -39.69
N VAL A 427 -6.88 1.92 -39.41
CA VAL A 427 -8.21 1.30 -39.35
C VAL A 427 -9.16 2.12 -40.21
N LYS A 428 -9.83 1.49 -41.18
CA LYS A 428 -10.74 2.16 -42.11
C LYS A 428 -12.15 1.57 -42.02
N ILE A 429 -13.17 2.41 -42.02
CA ILE A 429 -14.58 2.00 -42.17
C ILE A 429 -15.21 2.67 -43.39
N GLU A 430 -15.94 1.88 -44.19
CA GLU A 430 -16.68 2.35 -45.37
C GLU A 430 -17.93 1.47 -45.53
N ASP A 431 -19.12 2.08 -45.44
CA ASP A 431 -20.41 1.39 -45.32
C ASP A 431 -20.41 0.36 -44.16
N ASP A 432 -20.73 -0.91 -44.44
CA ASP A 432 -20.68 -2.02 -43.47
C ASP A 432 -19.32 -2.73 -43.45
N ILE A 433 -18.28 -2.22 -44.13
CA ILE A 433 -16.97 -2.87 -44.23
C ILE A 433 -15.95 -2.14 -43.35
N ILE A 434 -15.29 -2.90 -42.46
CA ILE A 434 -14.19 -2.43 -41.62
C ILE A 434 -12.88 -3.13 -42.02
N THR A 435 -11.79 -2.36 -42.13
CA THR A 435 -10.45 -2.82 -42.56
C THR A 435 -9.38 -2.47 -41.52
N PHE A 436 -8.48 -3.40 -41.23
CA PHE A 436 -7.37 -3.25 -40.29
C PHE A 436 -6.03 -3.45 -41.00
N GLU A 437 -5.07 -2.55 -40.78
CA GLU A 437 -3.69 -2.64 -41.31
C GLU A 437 -2.66 -2.64 -40.17
N ASN A 438 -1.69 -3.57 -40.19
CA ASN A 438 -0.59 -3.62 -39.22
C ASN A 438 0.80 -3.82 -39.85
N ASN A 439 1.83 -3.48 -39.09
CA ASN A 439 3.22 -3.69 -39.45
C ASN A 439 3.73 -5.04 -38.91
N LYS A 440 4.29 -5.88 -39.80
CA LYS A 440 4.88 -7.18 -39.47
C LYS A 440 6.30 -7.27 -40.06
N GLY A 441 7.24 -6.59 -39.42
CA GLY A 441 8.62 -6.45 -39.90
C GLY A 441 8.68 -5.46 -41.07
N ASP A 442 9.00 -5.95 -42.27
CA ASP A 442 9.08 -5.14 -43.50
C ASP A 442 7.81 -5.24 -44.38
N LYS A 443 6.73 -5.86 -43.89
CA LYS A 443 5.48 -6.10 -44.63
C LYS A 443 4.26 -5.55 -43.91
N ILE A 444 3.26 -5.10 -44.68
CA ILE A 444 1.93 -4.68 -44.18
C ILE A 444 0.94 -5.84 -44.36
N GLU A 445 0.25 -6.22 -43.30
CA GLU A 445 -0.83 -7.22 -43.31
C GLU A 445 -2.19 -6.50 -43.17
N ARG A 446 -3.21 -7.01 -43.87
CA ARG A 446 -4.55 -6.40 -44.00
C ARG A 446 -5.65 -7.42 -43.74
N LEU A 447 -6.67 -7.04 -42.97
CA LEU A 447 -7.87 -7.86 -42.73
C LEU A 447 -9.13 -7.02 -42.91
N THR A 448 -10.15 -7.56 -43.58
CA THR A 448 -11.45 -6.91 -43.75
C THR A 448 -12.57 -7.74 -43.12
N GLY A 449 -13.61 -7.08 -42.64
CA GLY A 449 -14.82 -7.73 -42.13
C GLY A 449 -16.07 -6.90 -42.39
N THR A 450 -17.22 -7.57 -42.44
CA THR A 450 -18.53 -6.94 -42.66
C THR A 450 -19.34 -6.92 -41.37
N THR A 451 -19.84 -5.75 -40.95
CA THR A 451 -20.64 -5.55 -39.73
C THR A 451 -21.39 -4.21 -39.75
N THR A 452 -22.62 -4.22 -39.25
CA THR A 452 -23.43 -3.00 -39.06
C THR A 452 -23.00 -2.20 -37.82
N ARG A 453 -22.18 -2.77 -36.95
CA ARG A 453 -21.70 -2.17 -35.68
C ARG A 453 -20.26 -1.66 -35.76
N GLY A 454 -19.78 -1.34 -36.97
CA GLY A 454 -18.38 -0.93 -37.20
C GLY A 454 -17.95 0.31 -36.39
N HIS A 455 -18.84 1.27 -36.23
CA HIS A 455 -18.58 2.47 -35.42
C HIS A 455 -18.40 2.14 -33.93
N GLU A 456 -19.20 1.22 -33.38
CA GLU A 456 -19.09 0.78 -31.98
C GLU A 456 -17.78 0.03 -31.71
N ILE A 457 -17.32 -0.76 -32.68
CA ILE A 457 -16.01 -1.44 -32.63
C ILE A 457 -14.89 -0.40 -32.56
N ILE A 458 -14.90 0.59 -33.45
CA ILE A 458 -13.88 1.66 -33.47
C ILE A 458 -13.91 2.47 -32.17
N ILE A 459 -15.10 2.82 -31.67
CA ILE A 459 -15.25 3.52 -30.39
C ILE A 459 -14.62 2.69 -29.25
N SER A 460 -14.94 1.40 -29.19
CA SER A 460 -14.40 0.48 -28.18
C SER A 460 -12.89 0.29 -28.29
N MET A 461 -12.34 0.30 -29.50
CA MET A 461 -10.90 0.28 -29.75
C MET A 461 -10.23 1.56 -29.26
N ILE A 462 -10.79 2.74 -29.56
CA ILE A 462 -10.26 4.02 -29.10
C ILE A 462 -10.28 4.05 -27.57
N ARG A 463 -11.41 3.67 -26.94
CA ARG A 463 -11.53 3.56 -25.47
C ARG A 463 -10.47 2.64 -24.88
N SER A 464 -10.24 1.48 -25.48
CA SER A 464 -9.25 0.50 -25.01
C SER A 464 -7.82 0.98 -25.21
N PHE A 465 -7.45 1.32 -26.45
CA PHE A 465 -6.05 1.54 -26.85
C PHE A 465 -5.48 2.87 -26.40
N LYS A 466 -6.30 3.90 -26.16
CA LYS A 466 -5.84 5.11 -25.48
C LYS A 466 -5.21 4.80 -24.11
N SER A 467 -5.69 3.76 -23.44
CA SER A 467 -5.11 3.26 -22.19
C SER A 467 -3.69 2.69 -22.36
N SER A 468 -3.21 2.46 -23.59
CA SER A 468 -1.90 1.85 -23.83
C SER A 468 -0.77 2.87 -24.02
N PHE A 469 -1.10 4.16 -24.14
CA PHE A 469 -0.17 5.18 -24.59
C PHE A 469 -0.13 6.41 -23.67
N PRO A 470 1.04 7.03 -23.49
CA PRO A 470 1.14 8.31 -22.79
C PRO A 470 0.29 9.38 -23.51
N GLU A 471 -0.34 10.27 -22.74
CA GLU A 471 -1.17 11.38 -23.24
C GLU A 471 -2.39 10.95 -24.09
N GLU A 472 -2.81 9.68 -23.99
CA GLU A 472 -3.92 9.10 -24.77
C GLU A 472 -3.78 9.26 -26.30
N LYS A 473 -2.56 9.42 -26.80
CA LYS A 473 -2.31 9.58 -28.24
C LYS A 473 -2.23 8.21 -28.92
N LEU A 474 -3.10 7.98 -29.91
CA LEU A 474 -3.06 6.77 -30.73
C LEU A 474 -1.82 6.75 -31.63
N LEU A 475 -1.24 5.57 -31.84
CA LEU A 475 -0.12 5.35 -32.75
C LEU A 475 -0.55 4.95 -34.18
N PHE A 476 -1.85 4.88 -34.45
CA PHE A 476 -2.44 4.47 -35.73
C PHE A 476 -3.49 5.48 -36.21
N GLU A 477 -3.74 5.49 -37.52
CA GLU A 477 -4.70 6.38 -38.17
C GLU A 477 -6.11 5.76 -38.24
N ILE A 478 -7.16 6.58 -38.14
CA ILE A 478 -8.56 6.18 -38.33
C ILE A 478 -9.11 6.91 -39.55
N GLU A 479 -9.69 6.16 -40.49
CA GLU A 479 -10.25 6.68 -41.74
C GLU A 479 -11.73 6.28 -41.84
N ALA A 480 -12.61 7.27 -41.93
CA ALA A 480 -14.06 7.06 -42.04
C ALA A 480 -14.72 8.18 -42.88
N PRO A 481 -15.96 7.97 -43.37
CA PRO A 481 -16.76 9.02 -44.00
C PRO A 481 -16.85 10.27 -43.10
N GLN A 482 -16.82 11.45 -43.70
CA GLN A 482 -16.69 12.72 -42.98
C GLN A 482 -17.82 12.98 -41.97
N ASN A 483 -19.03 12.46 -42.24
CA ASN A 483 -20.18 12.50 -41.35
C ASN A 483 -20.04 11.58 -40.11
N GLN A 484 -19.18 10.56 -40.17
CA GLN A 484 -18.90 9.63 -39.07
C GLN A 484 -17.62 9.99 -38.29
N MET A 485 -16.67 10.73 -38.88
CA MET A 485 -15.44 11.14 -38.19
C MET A 485 -15.67 11.89 -36.88
N ASN A 486 -16.78 12.65 -36.78
CA ASN A 486 -17.14 13.36 -35.55
C ASN A 486 -17.50 12.41 -34.39
N LEU A 487 -17.94 11.17 -34.67
CA LEU A 487 -18.26 10.16 -33.66
C LEU A 487 -17.00 9.65 -32.95
N PHE A 488 -15.83 9.78 -33.58
CA PHE A 488 -14.56 9.30 -33.05
C PHE A 488 -13.76 10.36 -32.28
N ASN A 489 -14.27 11.59 -32.25
CA ASN A 489 -13.69 12.69 -31.48
C ASN A 489 -14.12 12.60 -30.00
N ASN A 490 -13.26 13.06 -29.08
CA ASN A 490 -13.55 13.15 -27.64
C ASN A 490 -13.92 11.83 -26.94
N ILE A 491 -13.46 10.69 -27.46
CA ILE A 491 -13.62 9.41 -26.79
C ILE A 491 -12.58 9.29 -25.67
N TYR A 492 -13.04 9.09 -24.43
CA TYR A 492 -12.18 8.89 -23.26
C TYR A 492 -11.64 7.46 -23.18
N SER A 493 -10.47 7.29 -22.57
CA SER A 493 -9.90 5.97 -22.31
C SER A 493 -10.72 5.19 -21.25
N MET A 494 -10.70 3.86 -21.36
CA MET A 494 -11.25 2.96 -20.32
C MET A 494 -10.42 3.00 -19.04
N ARG A 495 -9.11 3.23 -19.18
CA ARG A 495 -8.18 3.40 -18.06
C ARG A 495 -7.24 4.56 -18.37
N THR A 496 -7.17 5.52 -17.46
CA THR A 496 -6.16 6.57 -17.50
C THR A 496 -4.93 6.11 -16.73
N PHE A 497 -3.93 5.58 -17.44
CA PHE A 497 -2.61 5.39 -16.83
C PHE A 497 -1.87 6.71 -16.86
N THR A 498 -2.09 7.53 -15.84
CA THR A 498 -1.37 8.80 -15.69
C THR A 498 -0.02 8.57 -15.03
N LYS A 499 0.06 7.57 -14.14
CA LYS A 499 1.22 7.39 -13.27
C LYS A 499 2.51 7.08 -14.02
N CYS A 500 3.57 7.74 -13.59
CA CYS A 500 4.92 7.58 -14.14
C CYS A 500 4.99 7.75 -15.66
N GLY A 501 4.21 8.67 -16.22
CA GLY A 501 4.14 8.92 -17.67
C GLY A 501 3.51 7.77 -18.45
N GLY A 502 2.49 7.12 -17.88
CA GLY A 502 1.74 6.04 -18.52
C GLY A 502 2.50 4.73 -18.67
N PHE A 503 3.50 4.49 -17.80
CA PHE A 503 4.37 3.32 -17.90
C PHE A 503 3.58 2.01 -17.91
N THR A 504 2.59 1.85 -17.05
CA THR A 504 1.84 0.58 -16.93
C THR A 504 1.09 0.21 -18.21
N GLY A 505 0.43 1.19 -18.85
CA GLY A 505 -0.29 0.95 -20.10
C GLY A 505 0.63 0.49 -21.23
N VAL A 506 1.80 1.13 -21.37
CA VAL A 506 2.81 0.76 -22.36
C VAL A 506 3.44 -0.60 -22.02
N TYR A 507 3.70 -0.87 -20.74
CA TYR A 507 4.24 -2.14 -20.26
C TYR A 507 3.31 -3.31 -20.56
N GLU A 508 2.02 -3.18 -20.26
CA GLU A 508 1.02 -4.20 -20.60
C GLU A 508 0.97 -4.45 -22.10
N ALA A 509 0.94 -3.38 -22.90
CA ALA A 509 0.96 -3.48 -24.35
C ALA A 509 2.23 -4.21 -24.87
N GLN A 510 3.41 -3.89 -24.32
CA GLN A 510 4.67 -4.55 -24.67
C GLN A 510 4.70 -6.02 -24.25
N CYS A 511 4.15 -6.37 -23.08
CA CYS A 511 4.00 -7.74 -22.63
C CYS A 511 3.15 -8.53 -23.61
N THR A 512 1.95 -8.05 -23.93
CA THR A 512 1.04 -8.73 -24.86
C THR A 512 1.64 -8.82 -26.26
N PHE A 513 2.26 -7.76 -26.76
CA PHE A 513 2.88 -7.74 -28.10
C PHE A 513 4.03 -8.75 -28.23
N ARG A 514 4.80 -8.97 -27.16
CA ARG A 514 5.98 -9.83 -27.17
C ARG A 514 5.72 -11.23 -26.61
N GLY A 515 4.47 -11.55 -26.25
CA GLY A 515 4.07 -12.85 -25.71
C GLY A 515 4.53 -13.12 -24.27
N PHE A 516 4.67 -12.07 -23.46
CA PHE A 516 4.98 -12.17 -22.03
C PHE A 516 3.70 -12.04 -21.19
N ASN A 517 3.64 -12.78 -20.08
CA ASN A 517 2.63 -12.53 -19.06
C ASN A 517 2.94 -11.21 -18.37
N CYS A 518 1.93 -10.35 -18.22
CA CYS A 518 2.11 -9.09 -17.52
C CYS A 518 2.29 -9.35 -16.01
N ASN A 519 3.43 -8.96 -15.46
CA ASN A 519 3.73 -9.18 -14.05
C ASN A 519 2.97 -8.16 -13.18
N GLN A 520 2.15 -8.68 -12.25
CA GLN A 520 1.30 -7.85 -11.39
C GLN A 520 2.11 -7.02 -10.39
N SER A 521 3.23 -7.55 -9.90
CA SER A 521 4.14 -6.82 -9.01
C SER A 521 4.76 -5.58 -9.68
N VAL A 522 5.11 -5.66 -10.98
CA VAL A 522 5.56 -4.50 -11.75
C VAL A 522 4.46 -3.45 -11.85
N ARG A 523 3.24 -3.86 -12.23
CA ARG A 523 2.08 -2.95 -12.36
C ARG A 523 1.80 -2.24 -11.05
N TRP A 524 1.65 -3.02 -9.98
CA TRP A 524 1.35 -2.52 -8.64
C TRP A 524 2.39 -1.50 -8.19
N ALA A 525 3.68 -1.77 -8.39
CA ALA A 525 4.74 -0.87 -7.97
C ALA A 525 4.70 0.50 -8.69
N ILE A 526 4.30 0.52 -9.95
CA ILE A 526 4.21 1.74 -10.77
C ILE A 526 2.91 2.48 -10.47
N GLU A 527 1.78 1.78 -10.40
CA GLU A 527 0.47 2.35 -10.07
C GLU A 527 0.39 2.87 -8.63
N ASN A 528 1.29 2.43 -7.75
CA ASN A 528 1.40 2.95 -6.38
C ASN A 528 2.61 3.87 -6.19
N ALA A 529 3.30 4.26 -7.26
CA ALA A 529 4.34 5.27 -7.19
C ALA A 529 3.76 6.64 -6.78
N LYS A 530 4.50 7.37 -5.93
CA LYS A 530 4.13 8.69 -5.45
C LYS A 530 4.76 9.75 -6.31
N GLU A 531 3.97 10.41 -7.14
CA GLU A 531 4.48 11.34 -8.16
C GLU A 531 5.14 12.59 -7.57
N HIS A 532 4.75 12.97 -6.34
CA HIS A 532 5.29 14.14 -5.63
C HIS A 532 6.54 13.84 -4.77
N ASP A 533 7.00 12.59 -4.71
CA ASP A 533 8.25 12.25 -4.01
C ASP A 533 9.46 12.72 -4.82
N LYS A 534 10.55 13.12 -4.16
CA LYS A 534 11.81 13.45 -4.83
C LYS A 534 12.38 12.27 -5.61
N GLU A 535 12.03 11.04 -5.22
CA GLU A 535 12.41 9.81 -5.92
C GLU A 535 11.38 9.36 -6.96
N SER A 536 10.32 10.14 -7.22
CA SER A 536 9.23 9.72 -8.11
C SER A 536 9.70 9.48 -9.55
N HIS A 537 10.72 10.22 -10.01
CA HIS A 537 11.31 10.08 -11.33
C HIS A 537 12.48 9.06 -11.36
N HIS A 538 12.58 8.19 -10.36
CA HIS A 538 13.63 7.17 -10.24
C HIS A 538 13.10 5.75 -10.47
N MET A 539 13.48 5.15 -11.60
CA MET A 539 13.25 3.73 -11.87
C MET A 539 14.37 2.87 -11.26
N LYS A 540 14.04 2.02 -10.30
CA LYS A 540 14.93 0.97 -9.80
C LYS A 540 14.52 -0.38 -10.38
N VAL A 541 15.21 -0.82 -11.43
CA VAL A 541 14.87 -2.07 -12.13
C VAL A 541 15.09 -3.29 -11.25
N SER A 542 16.09 -3.25 -10.35
CA SER A 542 16.37 -4.32 -9.39
C SER A 542 15.24 -4.57 -8.40
N ARG A 543 14.30 -3.63 -8.23
CA ARG A 543 13.10 -3.88 -7.41
C ARG A 543 12.27 -5.06 -7.92
N PHE A 544 12.32 -5.32 -9.22
CA PHE A 544 11.53 -6.37 -9.85
C PHE A 544 12.31 -7.67 -10.04
N TYR A 545 13.61 -7.65 -9.74
CA TYR A 545 14.51 -8.75 -10.01
C TYR A 545 15.08 -9.27 -8.70
N ASN A 546 14.70 -10.50 -8.33
CA ASN A 546 15.31 -11.17 -7.20
C ASN A 546 15.60 -12.62 -7.59
N GLY A 547 16.87 -13.01 -7.50
CA GLY A 547 17.36 -14.33 -7.91
C GLY A 547 17.01 -15.48 -6.96
N ASP A 548 16.11 -15.26 -5.99
CA ASP A 548 15.70 -16.27 -5.02
C ASP A 548 14.59 -17.16 -5.61
N LEU A 549 14.83 -18.46 -5.67
CA LEU A 549 13.98 -19.43 -6.37
C LEU A 549 12.78 -19.91 -5.52
N ASN A 550 12.62 -19.39 -4.30
CA ASN A 550 11.67 -19.92 -3.31
C ASN A 550 10.29 -19.25 -3.30
N SER A 551 10.08 -18.14 -4.03
CA SER A 551 8.75 -17.56 -4.29
C SER A 551 8.48 -17.55 -5.80
N LYS A 552 7.89 -18.65 -6.30
CA LYS A 552 7.72 -18.88 -7.74
C LYS A 552 6.76 -17.93 -8.46
N GLU A 553 5.96 -17.13 -7.76
CA GLU A 553 4.82 -16.44 -8.36
C GLU A 553 5.09 -14.98 -8.77
N ASP A 554 6.15 -14.32 -8.28
CA ASP A 554 6.41 -12.88 -8.54
C ASP A 554 7.83 -12.51 -9.02
N ASN A 555 8.78 -13.44 -9.07
CA ASN A 555 10.18 -13.12 -9.38
C ASN A 555 10.45 -13.05 -10.90
N LEU A 556 10.80 -11.86 -11.40
CA LEU A 556 11.22 -11.71 -12.80
C LEU A 556 12.61 -12.31 -13.02
N THR A 557 12.74 -13.08 -14.10
CA THR A 557 14.04 -13.46 -14.64
C THR A 557 14.59 -12.35 -15.52
N ALA A 558 15.84 -12.50 -15.97
CA ALA A 558 16.45 -11.55 -16.90
C ALA A 558 15.64 -11.37 -18.21
N ILE A 559 14.93 -12.42 -18.66
CA ILE A 559 14.12 -12.38 -19.89
C ILE A 559 12.89 -11.49 -19.69
N ASP A 560 12.29 -11.54 -18.50
CA ASP A 560 11.05 -10.80 -18.21
C ASP A 560 11.28 -9.27 -18.06
N LEU A 561 12.54 -8.83 -18.07
CA LEU A 561 12.92 -7.42 -18.12
C LEU A 561 12.87 -6.82 -19.53
N ILE A 562 12.78 -7.65 -20.57
CA ILE A 562 12.75 -7.17 -21.96
C ILE A 562 11.60 -6.17 -22.17
N PRO A 563 10.33 -6.47 -21.80
CA PRO A 563 9.24 -5.50 -21.93
C PRO A 563 9.48 -4.23 -21.11
N ILE A 564 10.16 -4.30 -19.97
CA ILE A 564 10.49 -3.13 -19.13
C ILE A 564 11.45 -2.20 -19.88
N PHE A 565 12.55 -2.70 -20.43
CA PHE A 565 13.51 -1.85 -21.16
C PHE A 565 12.90 -1.21 -22.41
N PHE A 566 12.05 -1.94 -23.16
CA PHE A 566 11.32 -1.36 -24.30
C PHE A 566 10.26 -0.35 -23.88
N THR A 567 9.65 -0.52 -22.70
CA THR A 567 8.73 0.49 -22.15
C THR A 567 9.47 1.77 -21.78
N LEU A 568 10.68 1.65 -21.21
CA LEU A 568 11.50 2.81 -20.85
C LEU A 568 12.00 3.61 -22.07
N GLN A 569 12.04 3.00 -23.26
CA GLN A 569 12.44 3.67 -24.49
C GLN A 569 11.55 4.88 -24.83
N SER A 570 10.23 4.73 -24.73
CA SER A 570 9.24 5.78 -25.00
C SER A 570 8.80 6.55 -23.75
N ASN A 571 9.31 6.17 -22.57
CA ASN A 571 8.96 6.83 -21.32
C ASN A 571 9.76 8.13 -21.15
N ASN A 572 9.02 9.24 -21.00
CA ASN A 572 9.60 10.57 -20.80
C ASN A 572 9.61 11.01 -19.32
N TYR A 573 9.23 10.13 -18.40
CA TYR A 573 9.04 10.44 -16.99
C TYR A 573 10.29 10.11 -16.15
N PHE A 574 10.87 8.92 -16.30
CA PHE A 574 12.01 8.51 -15.48
C PHE A 574 13.31 9.20 -15.90
N THR A 575 13.80 10.11 -15.06
CA THR A 575 15.09 10.82 -15.27
C THR A 575 16.25 10.16 -14.52
N LYS A 576 15.97 9.22 -13.62
CA LYS A 576 17.00 8.44 -12.91
C LYS A 576 16.70 6.97 -13.08
N VAL A 577 17.69 6.18 -13.50
CA VAL A 577 17.56 4.74 -13.64
C VAL A 577 18.68 4.03 -12.92
N THR A 578 18.32 3.03 -12.13
CA THR A 578 19.24 2.21 -11.35
C THR A 578 18.98 0.73 -11.62
N VAL A 579 20.05 0.02 -11.99
CA VAL A 579 20.08 -1.42 -12.24
C VAL A 579 21.22 -1.98 -11.41
N GLU A 580 20.93 -2.81 -10.40
CA GLU A 580 21.94 -3.27 -9.43
C GLU A 580 21.82 -4.75 -9.10
N ASN A 581 22.94 -5.48 -9.04
CA ASN A 581 23.00 -6.90 -8.65
C ASN A 581 22.22 -7.83 -9.59
N MET A 582 22.37 -7.67 -10.91
CA MET A 582 21.54 -8.37 -11.91
C MET A 582 22.37 -9.03 -13.01
N ASN A 583 21.97 -10.23 -13.44
CA ASN A 583 22.46 -10.81 -14.69
C ASN A 583 21.55 -10.39 -15.84
N LEU A 584 22.10 -9.61 -16.78
CA LEU A 584 21.37 -8.99 -17.89
C LEU A 584 21.75 -9.57 -19.25
N ILE A 585 22.53 -10.65 -19.33
CA ILE A 585 23.01 -11.22 -20.60
C ILE A 585 21.84 -11.49 -21.57
N LYS A 586 20.71 -11.99 -21.07
CA LYS A 586 19.54 -12.35 -21.89
C LYS A 586 18.69 -11.15 -22.37
N CYS A 587 18.86 -9.98 -21.77
CA CYS A 587 18.12 -8.75 -22.11
C CYS A 587 19.04 -7.59 -22.49
N PHE A 588 20.32 -7.87 -22.74
CA PHE A 588 21.36 -6.89 -23.03
C PHE A 588 21.00 -5.98 -24.22
N ASP A 589 20.40 -6.54 -25.27
CA ASP A 589 19.99 -5.75 -26.45
C ASP A 589 18.90 -4.73 -26.10
N GLY A 590 17.98 -5.07 -25.20
CA GLY A 590 16.96 -4.14 -24.71
C GLY A 590 17.57 -2.97 -23.94
N LEU A 591 18.54 -3.23 -23.05
CA LEU A 591 19.29 -2.20 -22.33
C LEU A 591 20.09 -1.31 -23.29
N LYS A 592 20.77 -1.91 -24.28
CA LYS A 592 21.56 -1.18 -25.27
C LYS A 592 20.71 -0.26 -26.12
N GLU A 593 19.56 -0.75 -26.61
CA GLU A 593 18.63 0.04 -27.42
C GLU A 593 18.00 1.18 -26.62
N TYR A 594 17.67 0.92 -25.35
CA TYR A 594 17.21 1.94 -24.42
C TYR A 594 18.22 3.09 -24.30
N LEU A 595 19.49 2.77 -24.00
CA LEU A 595 20.55 3.75 -23.86
C LEU A 595 20.83 4.52 -25.17
N ARG A 596 20.69 3.86 -26.32
CA ARG A 596 20.90 4.47 -27.64
C ARG A 596 19.85 5.53 -27.99
N THR A 597 18.60 5.38 -27.51
CA THR A 597 17.46 6.17 -27.99
C THR A 597 16.82 7.08 -26.94
N ASN A 598 17.04 6.83 -25.65
CA ASN A 598 16.48 7.65 -24.58
C ASN A 598 17.01 9.10 -24.61
N LYS A 599 16.17 10.06 -24.22
CA LYS A 599 16.49 11.51 -24.24
C LYS A 599 16.28 12.23 -22.90
N VAL A 600 15.92 11.50 -21.83
CA VAL A 600 15.46 12.10 -20.57
C VAL A 600 16.29 11.72 -19.35
N ILE A 601 17.07 10.64 -19.40
CA ILE A 601 17.87 10.21 -18.24
C ILE A 601 18.91 11.28 -17.89
N ARG A 602 19.02 11.62 -16.61
CA ARG A 602 20.04 12.50 -16.05
C ARG A 602 20.96 11.77 -15.09
N SER A 603 20.53 10.64 -14.54
CA SER A 603 21.33 9.81 -13.64
C SER A 603 21.18 8.33 -14.00
N LEU A 604 22.28 7.71 -14.44
CA LEU A 604 22.34 6.30 -14.78
C LEU A 604 23.23 5.57 -13.76
N ARG A 605 22.67 4.56 -13.09
CA ARG A 605 23.40 3.68 -12.18
C ARG A 605 23.29 2.23 -12.63
N LEU A 606 24.43 1.64 -12.94
CA LEU A 606 24.58 0.26 -13.37
C LEU A 606 25.59 -0.38 -12.42
N ARG A 607 25.17 -1.00 -11.32
CA ARG A 607 26.07 -1.44 -10.24
C ARG A 607 26.10 -2.95 -10.11
N ASN A 608 27.28 -3.58 -10.08
CA ASN A 608 27.38 -5.04 -9.95
C ASN A 608 26.43 -5.81 -10.90
N ILE A 609 26.47 -5.48 -12.19
CA ILE A 609 25.68 -6.13 -13.24
C ILE A 609 26.56 -7.07 -14.08
N ASP A 610 25.98 -8.20 -14.50
CA ASP A 610 26.61 -9.12 -15.44
C ASP A 610 26.02 -8.94 -16.85
N ILE A 611 26.84 -8.38 -17.74
CA ILE A 611 26.56 -8.23 -19.18
C ILE A 611 27.60 -8.97 -20.03
N GLY A 612 28.35 -9.90 -19.43
CA GLY A 612 29.49 -10.54 -20.08
C GLY A 612 30.56 -9.53 -20.53
N LYS A 613 31.03 -9.65 -21.78
CA LYS A 613 32.05 -8.76 -22.38
C LYS A 613 31.44 -7.51 -23.06
N GLY A 614 30.24 -7.11 -22.67
CA GLY A 614 29.43 -6.09 -23.37
C GLY A 614 29.78 -4.63 -23.05
N TRP A 615 30.63 -4.33 -22.06
CA TRP A 615 30.88 -2.97 -21.55
C TRP A 615 31.34 -1.98 -22.62
N GLU A 616 32.33 -2.34 -23.45
CA GLU A 616 32.79 -1.50 -24.58
C GLU A 616 31.60 -1.09 -25.47
N SER A 617 30.82 -2.07 -25.95
CA SER A 617 29.69 -1.82 -26.86
C SER A 617 28.52 -1.08 -26.22
N LEU A 618 28.31 -1.23 -24.91
CA LEU A 618 27.26 -0.55 -24.16
C LEU A 618 27.56 0.95 -24.06
N ILE A 619 28.79 1.29 -23.65
CA ILE A 619 29.25 2.67 -23.53
C ILE A 619 29.31 3.33 -24.90
N GLU A 620 29.79 2.64 -25.94
CA GLU A 620 29.76 3.15 -27.31
C GLU A 620 28.35 3.48 -27.81
N SER A 621 27.37 2.62 -27.52
CA SER A 621 25.97 2.85 -27.92
C SER A 621 25.40 4.09 -27.27
N TYR A 622 25.83 4.38 -26.05
CA TYR A 622 25.45 5.58 -25.33
C TYR A 622 26.17 6.83 -25.85
N ILE A 623 27.47 6.74 -26.13
CA ILE A 623 28.24 7.83 -26.76
C ILE A 623 27.62 8.24 -28.11
N LYS A 624 27.06 7.30 -28.88
CA LYS A 624 26.37 7.60 -30.16
C LYS A 624 25.08 8.42 -30.01
N ASN A 625 24.60 8.65 -28.79
CA ASN A 625 23.43 9.48 -28.54
C ASN A 625 23.85 10.96 -28.45
N ASP A 626 23.59 11.72 -29.52
CA ASP A 626 24.11 13.09 -29.67
C ASP A 626 23.46 14.14 -28.74
N HIS A 627 22.33 13.83 -28.10
CA HIS A 627 21.52 14.83 -27.37
C HIS A 627 20.99 14.31 -26.02
N HIS A 628 21.87 13.78 -25.17
CA HIS A 628 21.49 13.21 -23.86
C HIS A 628 21.83 14.13 -22.67
N PRO A 629 20.94 14.33 -21.67
CA PRO A 629 21.18 15.22 -20.54
C PRO A 629 21.88 14.55 -19.34
N LEU A 630 22.81 13.61 -19.57
CA LEU A 630 23.43 12.85 -18.48
C LEU A 630 24.27 13.76 -17.57
N ARG A 631 24.06 13.66 -16.25
CA ARG A 631 24.83 14.39 -15.22
C ARG A 631 25.49 13.48 -14.20
N VAL A 632 24.92 12.29 -13.97
CA VAL A 632 25.41 11.33 -12.97
C VAL A 632 25.60 9.97 -13.61
N LEU A 633 26.82 9.42 -13.51
CA LEU A 633 27.15 8.06 -13.92
C LEU A 633 27.68 7.28 -12.72
N ASP A 634 27.06 6.13 -12.43
CA ASP A 634 27.53 5.17 -11.44
C ASP A 634 27.69 3.81 -12.12
N VAL A 635 28.92 3.32 -12.18
CA VAL A 635 29.27 2.00 -12.72
C VAL A 635 30.05 1.18 -11.69
N SER A 636 29.82 1.46 -10.41
CA SER A 636 30.53 0.83 -9.30
C SER A 636 30.33 -0.68 -9.24
N ASP A 637 31.27 -1.40 -8.63
CA ASP A 637 31.23 -2.84 -8.40
C ASP A 637 31.13 -3.71 -9.66
N ASN A 638 31.47 -3.17 -10.84
CA ASN A 638 31.51 -3.94 -12.08
C ASN A 638 32.91 -4.35 -12.49
N SER A 639 33.00 -5.48 -13.21
CA SER A 639 34.22 -5.87 -13.91
C SER A 639 34.30 -5.17 -15.27
N ILE A 640 34.86 -3.97 -15.29
CA ILE A 640 35.02 -3.14 -16.49
C ILE A 640 36.44 -3.32 -17.06
N ASP A 641 36.53 -3.52 -18.37
CA ASP A 641 37.82 -3.63 -19.06
C ASP A 641 38.48 -2.27 -19.33
N GLU A 642 39.75 -2.33 -19.76
CA GLU A 642 40.59 -1.15 -20.00
C GLU A 642 40.07 -0.24 -21.12
N LYS A 643 39.36 -0.78 -22.12
CA LYS A 643 38.83 0.06 -23.20
C LYS A 643 37.59 0.81 -22.72
N ALA A 644 36.72 0.11 -21.99
CA ALA A 644 35.51 0.71 -21.44
C ALA A 644 35.82 1.82 -20.43
N ILE A 645 36.89 1.70 -19.60
CA ILE A 645 37.27 2.77 -18.65
C ILE A 645 37.76 4.05 -19.36
N ILE A 646 38.42 3.91 -20.52
CA ILE A 646 38.82 5.06 -21.36
C ILE A 646 37.58 5.72 -21.97
N LEU A 647 36.62 4.93 -22.45
CA LEU A 647 35.35 5.45 -22.98
C LEU A 647 34.50 6.16 -21.91
N ILE A 648 34.53 5.68 -20.66
CA ILE A 648 33.88 6.36 -19.53
C ILE A 648 34.50 7.76 -19.30
N SER A 649 35.82 7.91 -19.44
CA SER A 649 36.47 9.22 -19.35
C SER A 649 36.01 10.17 -20.46
N SER A 650 35.82 9.64 -21.67
CA SER A 650 35.24 10.43 -22.77
C SER A 650 33.77 10.83 -22.51
N LEU A 651 32.99 10.02 -21.79
CA LEU A 651 31.64 10.41 -21.35
C LEU A 651 31.66 11.58 -20.37
N VAL A 652 32.63 11.60 -19.45
CA VAL A 652 32.79 12.67 -18.44
C VAL A 652 32.91 14.02 -19.12
N SER A 653 33.75 14.14 -20.15
CA SER A 653 33.92 15.39 -20.88
C SER A 653 32.78 15.67 -21.87
N LYS A 654 32.34 14.67 -22.66
CA LYS A 654 31.26 14.86 -23.66
C LYS A 654 29.97 15.41 -23.06
N TYR A 655 29.57 14.92 -21.88
CA TYR A 655 28.31 15.32 -21.24
C TYR A 655 28.50 16.28 -20.05
N ASN A 656 29.75 16.65 -19.73
CA ASN A 656 30.10 17.48 -18.57
C ASN A 656 29.42 16.96 -17.29
N LEU A 657 29.83 15.76 -16.87
CA LEU A 657 29.23 15.07 -15.71
C LEU A 657 29.48 15.81 -14.41
N GLU A 658 28.45 15.88 -13.57
CA GLU A 658 28.53 16.45 -12.22
C GLU A 658 28.96 15.41 -11.18
N SER A 659 28.72 14.12 -11.42
CA SER A 659 29.07 13.05 -10.49
C SER A 659 29.48 11.76 -11.19
N LEU A 660 30.60 11.20 -10.76
CA LEU A 660 31.14 9.92 -11.25
C LEU A 660 31.39 8.98 -10.08
N TYR A 661 30.79 7.78 -10.14
CA TYR A 661 31.01 6.71 -9.16
C TYR A 661 31.59 5.49 -9.87
N ILE A 662 32.82 5.14 -9.48
CA ILE A 662 33.59 4.00 -10.02
C ILE A 662 34.20 3.18 -8.87
N ALA A 663 33.49 3.09 -7.74
CA ALA A 663 33.93 2.33 -6.58
C ALA A 663 34.15 0.85 -6.95
N ASN A 664 35.25 0.25 -6.47
CA ASN A 664 35.69 -1.12 -6.74
C ASN A 664 35.91 -1.48 -8.22
N VAL A 665 35.82 -0.53 -9.15
CA VAL A 665 36.15 -0.73 -10.57
C VAL A 665 37.67 -0.72 -10.77
N LEU A 666 38.36 0.23 -10.13
CA LEU A 666 39.82 0.41 -10.23
C LEU A 666 40.59 -0.61 -9.37
N ASN A 667 40.24 -1.88 -9.49
CA ASN A 667 40.70 -2.99 -8.64
C ASN A 667 42.13 -3.49 -8.98
N SER A 668 42.78 -2.88 -9.96
CA SER A 668 44.15 -3.18 -10.38
C SER A 668 44.89 -1.89 -10.76
N GLU A 669 46.21 -1.90 -10.56
CA GLU A 669 47.08 -0.79 -10.92
C GLU A 669 46.99 -0.44 -12.42
N LYS A 670 46.79 -1.45 -13.28
CA LYS A 670 46.64 -1.27 -14.73
C LYS A 670 45.43 -0.39 -15.07
N LEU A 671 44.25 -0.70 -14.52
CA LEU A 671 43.03 0.08 -14.76
C LEU A 671 43.17 1.50 -14.21
N SER A 672 43.76 1.66 -13.02
CA SER A 672 44.02 2.98 -12.46
C SER A 672 44.95 3.81 -13.37
N GLY A 673 46.02 3.18 -13.90
CA GLY A 673 46.98 3.82 -14.79
C GLY A 673 46.35 4.27 -16.11
N ALA A 674 45.50 3.43 -16.72
CA ALA A 674 44.78 3.77 -17.94
C ALA A 674 43.86 4.99 -17.75
N LEU A 675 43.10 5.01 -16.64
CA LEU A 675 42.25 6.16 -16.28
C LEU A 675 43.08 7.44 -16.10
N ILE A 676 44.16 7.37 -15.32
CA ILE A 676 45.02 8.53 -15.04
C ILE A 676 45.67 9.06 -16.32
N GLN A 677 46.12 8.17 -17.22
CA GLN A 677 46.73 8.57 -18.47
C GLN A 677 45.75 9.32 -19.37
N ASP A 678 44.50 8.86 -19.45
CA ASP A 678 43.48 9.55 -20.25
C ASP A 678 43.03 10.85 -19.58
N TRP A 679 42.87 10.90 -18.26
CA TRP A 679 42.58 12.16 -17.54
C TRP A 679 43.68 13.20 -17.67
N LYS A 680 44.96 12.78 -17.76
CA LYS A 680 46.05 13.69 -18.10
C LYS A 680 45.88 14.29 -19.50
N ARG A 681 45.32 13.56 -20.45
CA ARG A 681 45.01 14.09 -21.79
C ARG A 681 43.85 15.09 -21.75
N LEU A 682 42.89 14.87 -20.85
CA LEU A 682 41.73 15.75 -20.68
C LEU A 682 42.03 17.02 -19.84
N MET A 683 43.28 17.29 -19.44
CA MET A 683 43.66 18.43 -18.58
C MET A 683 43.33 19.81 -19.19
N ASP A 684 43.26 19.91 -20.52
CA ASP A 684 42.87 21.16 -21.21
C ASP A 684 41.34 21.33 -21.30
N GLU A 685 40.58 20.27 -21.03
CA GLU A 685 39.13 20.28 -21.01
C GLU A 685 38.68 20.63 -19.57
N LYS A 686 37.99 21.77 -19.37
CA LYS A 686 37.51 22.19 -18.05
C LYS A 686 36.39 21.26 -17.55
N ILE A 687 36.74 20.19 -16.84
CA ILE A 687 35.79 19.21 -16.31
C ILE A 687 35.11 19.76 -15.04
N HIS A 688 33.79 19.91 -15.04
CA HIS A 688 33.01 20.42 -13.89
C HIS A 688 32.47 19.31 -12.99
N LEU A 689 33.36 18.44 -12.49
CA LEU A 689 32.98 17.34 -11.61
C LEU A 689 32.82 17.81 -10.17
N LYS A 690 31.61 17.63 -9.59
CA LYS A 690 31.31 18.00 -8.20
C LYS A 690 31.48 16.84 -7.22
N LYS A 691 31.34 15.60 -7.69
CA LYS A 691 31.43 14.40 -6.84
C LYS A 691 32.20 13.29 -7.54
N ILE A 692 33.10 12.66 -6.79
CA ILE A 692 33.85 11.50 -7.27
C ILE A 692 33.95 10.43 -6.19
N ASP A 693 33.68 9.19 -6.59
CA ASP A 693 33.90 8.00 -5.77
C ASP A 693 34.86 7.04 -6.48
N ILE A 694 36.05 6.90 -5.89
CA ILE A 694 37.12 5.97 -6.30
C ILE A 694 37.44 4.98 -5.18
N SER A 695 36.46 4.69 -4.33
CA SER A 695 36.62 3.74 -3.22
C SER A 695 37.11 2.38 -3.71
N GLY A 696 37.93 1.69 -2.92
CA GLY A 696 38.51 0.39 -3.25
C GLY A 696 39.54 0.41 -4.39
N ALA A 697 39.93 1.60 -4.88
CA ALA A 697 40.94 1.71 -5.92
C ALA A 697 42.31 1.19 -5.44
N LYS A 698 43.03 0.51 -6.33
CA LYS A 698 44.45 0.19 -6.17
C LYS A 698 45.27 1.16 -7.00
N LEU A 699 45.78 2.19 -6.33
CA LEU A 699 46.48 3.29 -6.98
C LEU A 699 47.98 3.00 -7.12
N THR A 700 48.52 3.31 -8.30
CA THR A 700 49.97 3.38 -8.51
C THR A 700 50.57 4.61 -7.83
N THR A 701 51.90 4.67 -7.70
CA THR A 701 52.61 5.89 -7.23
C THR A 701 52.22 7.13 -8.06
N ALA A 702 52.13 6.97 -9.39
CA ALA A 702 51.69 8.05 -10.28
C ALA A 702 50.23 8.48 -10.03
N GLY A 703 49.36 7.55 -9.62
CA GLY A 703 47.99 7.86 -9.22
C GLY A 703 47.90 8.63 -7.91
N ILE A 704 48.74 8.27 -6.93
CA ILE A 704 48.82 9.00 -5.66
C ILE A 704 49.34 10.43 -5.92
N GLU A 705 50.39 10.59 -6.74
CA GLU A 705 50.91 11.92 -7.09
C GLU A 705 49.90 12.74 -7.89
N PHE A 706 49.15 12.11 -8.79
CA PHE A 706 48.09 12.77 -9.53
C PHE A 706 46.97 13.26 -8.61
N ILE A 707 46.51 12.44 -7.66
CA ILE A 707 45.55 12.88 -6.63
C ILE A 707 46.14 14.00 -5.78
N ALA A 708 47.36 13.81 -5.27
CA ALA A 708 48.00 14.76 -4.35
C ALA A 708 48.23 16.15 -4.97
N SER A 709 48.47 16.25 -6.28
CA SER A 709 48.92 17.50 -6.92
C SER A 709 48.06 18.02 -8.07
N GLN A 710 47.31 17.15 -8.77
CA GLN A 710 46.57 17.52 -9.98
C GLN A 710 45.05 17.50 -9.80
N PHE A 711 44.52 16.70 -8.87
CA PHE A 711 43.06 16.62 -8.65
C PHE A 711 42.44 17.98 -8.36
N ALA A 712 43.06 18.78 -7.49
CA ALA A 712 42.55 20.09 -7.12
C ALA A 712 42.53 21.08 -8.29
N ILE A 713 43.46 20.91 -9.24
CA ILE A 713 43.59 21.77 -10.42
C ILE A 713 42.57 21.36 -11.48
N ASN A 714 42.41 20.06 -11.71
CA ASN A 714 41.53 19.51 -12.75
C ASN A 714 40.04 19.49 -12.34
N PHE A 715 39.75 19.43 -11.05
CA PHE A 715 38.40 19.39 -10.51
C PHE A 715 38.20 20.49 -9.45
N PRO A 716 38.32 21.78 -9.82
CA PRO A 716 38.27 22.89 -8.87
C PRO A 716 36.89 23.03 -8.18
N ASP A 717 35.84 22.52 -8.82
CA ASP A 717 34.45 22.55 -8.32
C ASP A 717 34.09 21.32 -7.46
N LEU A 718 35.06 20.47 -7.10
CA LEU A 718 34.78 19.23 -6.38
C LEU A 718 34.32 19.53 -4.95
N GLU A 719 33.10 19.10 -4.63
CA GLU A 719 32.45 19.28 -3.33
C GLU A 719 32.51 17.99 -2.50
N LYS A 720 32.55 16.81 -3.12
CA LYS A 720 32.49 15.50 -2.41
C LYS A 720 33.49 14.52 -2.97
N ILE A 721 34.30 13.95 -2.08
CA ILE A 721 35.29 12.93 -2.43
C ILE A 721 35.15 11.71 -1.52
N TYR A 722 35.08 10.53 -2.13
CA TYR A 722 35.00 9.26 -1.43
C TYR A 722 36.26 8.42 -1.69
N LEU A 723 37.03 8.20 -0.63
CA LEU A 723 38.34 7.52 -0.65
C LEU A 723 38.35 6.25 0.21
N ARG A 724 37.20 5.58 0.34
CA ARG A 724 37.05 4.43 1.23
C ARG A 724 37.89 3.23 0.78
N ASP A 725 38.52 2.56 1.74
CA ASP A 725 39.29 1.31 1.54
C ASP A 725 40.34 1.40 0.41
N ILE A 726 40.88 2.60 0.11
CA ILE A 726 41.91 2.75 -0.91
C ILE A 726 43.22 2.11 -0.43
N ALA A 727 43.78 1.25 -1.27
CA ALA A 727 45.09 0.67 -1.04
C ALA A 727 46.17 1.69 -1.43
N VAL A 728 46.80 2.32 -0.45
CA VAL A 728 47.96 3.21 -0.65
C VAL A 728 49.25 2.61 -0.08
N PRO A 729 50.35 2.57 -0.85
CA PRO A 729 51.67 2.19 -0.34
C PRO A 729 52.24 3.17 0.69
N LYS A 730 51.85 4.46 0.67
CA LYS A 730 52.20 5.48 1.68
C LYS A 730 51.07 6.50 1.88
N THR A 731 50.44 6.51 3.05
CA THR A 731 49.25 7.32 3.35
C THR A 731 49.54 8.83 3.46
N SER A 732 50.74 9.22 3.93
CA SER A 732 51.08 10.63 4.21
C SER A 732 51.15 11.53 2.97
N SER A 733 51.48 10.99 1.80
CA SER A 733 51.50 11.78 0.55
C SER A 733 50.12 11.97 -0.05
N MET A 734 49.17 11.08 0.28
CA MET A 734 47.86 11.04 -0.36
C MET A 734 46.97 12.20 0.07
N LEU A 735 47.08 12.70 1.31
CA LEU A 735 46.21 13.75 1.82
C LEU A 735 46.66 15.18 1.49
N ARG A 736 47.79 15.35 0.80
CA ARG A 736 48.32 16.68 0.41
C ARG A 736 47.35 17.50 -0.45
N PHE A 737 46.46 16.85 -1.22
CA PHE A 737 45.47 17.60 -2.00
C PHE A 737 44.52 18.41 -1.11
N LEU A 738 44.34 18.03 0.16
CA LEU A 738 43.54 18.77 1.12
C LEU A 738 44.13 20.17 1.40
N GLU A 739 45.44 20.36 1.29
CA GLU A 739 46.09 21.69 1.44
C GLU A 739 45.50 22.73 0.46
N ILE A 740 45.04 22.27 -0.71
CA ILE A 740 44.53 23.09 -1.80
C ILE A 740 42.98 23.06 -1.85
N MET A 741 42.37 21.90 -1.55
CA MET A 741 40.93 21.65 -1.70
C MET A 741 40.07 22.17 -0.55
N LYS A 742 39.98 23.49 -0.42
CA LYS A 742 39.22 24.15 0.67
C LYS A 742 37.69 24.14 0.47
N GLY A 743 37.20 23.75 -0.71
CA GLY A 743 35.78 23.74 -1.07
C GLY A 743 35.01 22.45 -0.74
N LEU A 744 35.64 21.45 -0.12
CA LEU A 744 34.96 20.17 0.15
C LEU A 744 33.87 20.33 1.22
N ARG A 745 32.73 19.72 0.94
CA ARG A 745 31.58 19.55 1.83
C ARG A 745 31.53 18.15 2.43
N VAL A 746 32.02 17.14 1.73
CA VAL A 746 32.07 15.75 2.23
C VAL A 746 33.43 15.13 1.96
N LEU A 747 34.03 14.60 3.03
CA LEU A 747 35.31 13.88 3.00
C LEU A 747 35.13 12.50 3.63
N ASP A 748 35.25 11.44 2.83
CA ASP A 748 35.22 10.04 3.32
C ASP A 748 36.62 9.41 3.25
N LEU A 749 37.18 9.14 4.44
CA LEU A 749 38.47 8.48 4.67
C LEU A 749 38.31 7.08 5.29
N SER A 750 37.13 6.48 5.18
CA SER A 750 36.80 5.23 5.86
C SER A 750 37.74 4.08 5.46
N GLY A 751 38.15 3.27 6.44
CA GLY A 751 38.99 2.08 6.21
C GLY A 751 40.42 2.38 5.76
N MET A 752 40.81 3.66 5.65
CA MET A 752 42.20 4.02 5.37
C MET A 752 43.09 3.64 6.57
N LYS A 753 44.19 2.94 6.29
CA LYS A 753 45.21 2.64 7.30
C LYS A 753 46.05 3.88 7.59
N LEU A 754 45.57 4.73 8.49
CA LEU A 754 46.33 5.83 9.07
C LEU A 754 47.35 5.22 10.06
N SER A 755 48.55 4.88 9.61
CA SER A 755 49.52 4.11 10.41
C SER A 755 50.01 4.86 11.67
N LEU A 756 50.22 4.14 12.78
CA LEU A 756 50.65 4.67 14.08
C LEU A 756 51.98 5.46 14.09
N LYS A 757 52.90 5.21 13.14
CA LYS A 757 54.16 5.97 13.00
C LYS A 757 54.00 7.33 12.31
N VAL A 758 52.82 7.60 11.76
CA VAL A 758 52.48 8.75 10.91
C VAL A 758 51.44 9.67 11.58
N ILE A 759 51.00 9.30 12.81
CA ILE A 759 49.91 9.98 13.52
C ILE A 759 50.22 11.47 13.73
N ASP A 760 51.44 11.87 14.08
CA ASP A 760 51.68 13.29 14.38
C ASP A 760 51.44 14.19 13.16
N LYS A 761 52.12 13.92 12.04
CA LYS A 761 52.00 14.79 10.86
C LYS A 761 50.66 14.63 10.14
N THR A 762 50.17 13.42 9.91
CA THR A 762 48.90 13.25 9.17
C THR A 762 47.68 13.69 9.99
N SER A 763 47.71 13.56 11.32
CA SER A 763 46.64 14.12 12.15
C SER A 763 46.73 15.65 12.23
N GLN A 764 47.93 16.23 12.21
CA GLN A 764 48.14 17.68 12.08
C GLN A 764 47.61 18.19 10.73
N ASP A 765 47.98 17.57 9.61
CA ASP A 765 47.53 17.96 8.28
C ASP A 765 45.98 17.93 8.20
N LEU A 766 45.34 16.91 8.78
CA LEU A 766 43.87 16.82 8.85
C LEU A 766 43.26 17.88 9.77
N GLN A 767 43.88 18.16 10.93
CA GLN A 767 43.43 19.21 11.85
C GLN A 767 43.53 20.59 11.20
N GLU A 768 44.68 20.91 10.59
CA GLU A 768 44.92 22.16 9.87
C GLU A 768 43.94 22.33 8.71
N TYR A 769 43.68 21.25 7.97
CA TYR A 769 42.67 21.24 6.92
C TYR A 769 41.28 21.58 7.46
N ILE A 770 40.81 20.84 8.48
CA ILE A 770 39.48 21.04 9.07
C ILE A 770 39.32 22.46 9.62
N HIS A 771 40.38 23.00 10.25
CA HIS A 771 40.40 24.38 10.74
C HIS A 771 40.21 25.41 9.62
N CYS A 772 40.72 25.12 8.41
CA CYS A 772 40.63 25.99 7.25
C CYS A 772 39.32 25.85 6.46
N CYS A 773 38.45 24.89 6.80
CA CYS A 773 37.24 24.56 6.04
C CYS A 773 35.96 25.10 6.69
N ASN A 774 35.33 26.04 6.00
CA ASN A 774 34.09 26.71 6.44
C ASN A 774 32.81 26.13 5.82
N HIS A 775 32.92 25.10 4.98
CA HIS A 775 31.81 24.52 4.22
C HIS A 775 31.63 23.01 4.44
N LEU A 776 32.37 22.43 5.39
CA LEU A 776 32.40 21.00 5.63
C LEU A 776 31.11 20.56 6.30
N GLU A 777 30.36 19.68 5.65
CA GLU A 777 29.07 19.14 6.13
C GLU A 777 29.23 17.76 6.75
N SER A 778 30.19 16.98 6.29
CA SER A 778 30.37 15.61 6.75
C SER A 778 31.82 15.15 6.67
N VAL A 779 32.28 14.55 7.77
CA VAL A 779 33.55 13.84 7.86
C VAL A 779 33.26 12.39 8.20
N ILE A 780 33.61 11.49 7.28
CA ILE A 780 33.35 10.06 7.40
C ILE A 780 34.68 9.33 7.62
N MET A 781 34.85 8.76 8.82
CA MET A 781 36.05 8.05 9.25
C MET A 781 35.67 6.69 9.86
N ASN A 782 34.78 5.96 9.17
CA ASN A 782 34.34 4.65 9.63
C ASN A 782 35.50 3.64 9.54
N ARG A 783 35.59 2.70 10.48
CA ARG A 783 36.68 1.70 10.56
C ARG A 783 38.08 2.31 10.59
N VAL A 784 38.22 3.49 11.18
CA VAL A 784 39.51 4.15 11.38
C VAL A 784 39.88 4.07 12.86
N ILE A 785 41.12 3.71 13.16
CA ILE A 785 41.63 3.66 14.54
C ILE A 785 42.32 5.00 14.83
N LEU A 786 41.71 5.82 15.67
CA LEU A 786 42.24 7.12 16.10
C LEU A 786 42.37 7.19 17.62
N PRO A 787 43.48 7.75 18.16
CA PRO A 787 43.57 8.09 19.58
C PRO A 787 42.48 9.10 20.00
N GLY A 788 41.93 8.95 21.20
CA GLY A 788 40.88 9.85 21.72
C GLY A 788 41.25 11.34 21.71
N ASP A 789 42.51 11.69 22.00
CA ASP A 789 42.99 13.07 21.95
C ASP A 789 43.01 13.64 20.53
N VAL A 790 43.38 12.83 19.54
CA VAL A 790 43.36 13.23 18.12
C VAL A 790 41.94 13.49 17.67
N LEU A 791 41.01 12.60 18.01
CA LEU A 791 39.60 12.78 17.67
C LEU A 791 39.01 14.02 18.37
N LYS A 792 39.32 14.23 19.65
CA LYS A 792 38.96 15.46 20.38
C LYS A 792 39.46 16.71 19.67
N ASN A 793 40.72 16.70 19.22
CA ASN A 793 41.32 17.81 18.51
C ASN A 793 40.72 18.00 17.11
N ILE A 794 40.31 16.94 16.42
CA ILE A 794 39.60 17.08 15.15
C ILE A 794 38.22 17.74 15.38
N ILE A 795 37.47 17.28 16.38
CA ILE A 795 36.11 17.76 16.66
C ILE A 795 36.10 19.24 17.06
N LYS A 796 37.06 19.70 17.86
CA LYS A 796 37.10 21.09 18.32
C LYS A 796 37.45 22.11 17.23
N GLU A 797 38.07 21.68 16.12
CA GLU A 797 38.57 22.57 15.06
C GLU A 797 37.54 22.86 13.97
N PHE A 798 36.35 22.23 14.01
CA PHE A 798 35.30 22.51 13.03
C PHE A 798 34.84 23.97 13.10
N ARG A 799 35.03 24.71 11.99
CA ARG A 799 34.51 26.07 11.79
C ARG A 799 33.14 26.11 11.12
N SER A 800 32.77 25.03 10.46
CA SER A 800 31.49 24.90 9.78
C SER A 800 30.36 24.72 10.79
N GLU A 801 29.22 25.34 10.53
CA GLU A 801 27.99 25.08 11.27
C GLU A 801 27.37 23.76 10.78
N LYS A 802 26.91 22.90 11.71
CA LYS A 802 26.16 21.67 11.41
C LYS A 802 26.95 20.57 10.68
N VAL A 803 28.06 20.16 11.28
CA VAL A 803 28.88 19.04 10.81
C VAL A 803 28.33 17.69 11.26
N ASN A 804 28.36 16.71 10.36
CA ASN A 804 28.03 15.31 10.63
C ASN A 804 29.32 14.49 10.74
N ILE A 805 29.48 13.77 11.85
CA ILE A 805 30.66 12.95 12.10
C ILE A 805 30.26 11.48 12.12
N HIS A 806 30.93 10.67 11.29
CA HIS A 806 30.72 9.23 11.23
C HIS A 806 31.98 8.47 11.62
N LEU A 807 31.87 7.67 12.67
CA LEU A 807 32.95 6.90 13.28
C LEU A 807 32.56 5.41 13.42
N ARG A 808 31.55 4.95 12.67
CA ARG A 808 31.05 3.59 12.77
C ARG A 808 32.17 2.56 12.66
N GLN A 809 32.12 1.51 13.48
CA GLN A 809 33.13 0.44 13.52
C GLN A 809 34.55 0.91 13.82
N SER A 810 34.70 2.09 14.42
CA SER A 810 35.97 2.55 14.96
C SER A 810 36.12 2.02 16.38
N GLU A 811 37.24 1.38 16.69
CA GLU A 811 37.46 0.79 18.01
C GLU A 811 37.90 1.87 19.00
N PHE A 812 37.18 2.02 20.11
CA PHE A 812 37.54 2.95 21.19
C PHE A 812 37.70 2.24 22.54
N THR A 813 38.75 2.62 23.26
CA THR A 813 38.89 2.30 24.68
C THR A 813 37.97 3.19 25.54
N VAL A 814 37.63 2.77 26.75
CA VAL A 814 36.85 3.59 27.70
C VAL A 814 37.50 4.96 27.92
N ASP A 815 38.82 5.00 28.07
CA ASP A 815 39.57 6.26 28.24
C ASP A 815 39.49 7.14 26.99
N SER A 816 39.60 6.56 25.80
CA SER A 816 39.43 7.30 24.54
C SER A 816 38.06 7.97 24.47
N VAL A 817 37.00 7.22 24.81
CA VAL A 817 35.62 7.74 24.84
C VAL A 817 35.47 8.86 25.85
N LYS A 818 35.96 8.69 27.08
CA LYS A 818 35.92 9.74 28.10
C LYS A 818 36.65 11.00 27.63
N THR A 819 37.83 10.85 27.04
CA THR A 819 38.66 11.96 26.54
C THR A 819 37.90 12.80 25.52
N PHE A 820 37.40 12.20 24.44
CA PHE A 820 36.71 13.00 23.41
C PHE A 820 35.31 13.44 23.85
N SER A 821 34.63 12.71 24.76
CA SER A 821 33.29 13.10 25.24
C SER A 821 33.26 14.46 25.90
N THR A 822 34.39 14.89 26.50
CA THR A 822 34.52 16.22 27.11
C THR A 822 34.29 17.37 26.14
N VAL A 823 34.50 17.15 24.83
CA VAL A 823 34.35 18.22 23.83
C VAL A 823 32.89 18.56 23.57
N PHE A 824 31.95 17.65 23.82
CA PHE A 824 30.53 17.88 23.51
C PHE A 824 29.84 18.87 24.46
N ILE A 825 30.48 19.18 25.58
CA ILE A 825 30.03 20.23 26.50
C ILE A 825 30.37 21.59 25.86
N GLY A 826 29.35 22.30 25.39
CA GLY A 826 29.51 23.61 24.73
C GLY A 826 29.92 23.55 23.25
N LEU A 827 29.87 22.38 22.61
CA LEU A 827 30.13 22.25 21.17
C LEU A 827 28.96 22.76 20.33
N GLU A 828 29.25 23.68 19.40
CA GLU A 828 28.24 24.34 18.54
C GLU A 828 28.28 23.88 17.08
N SER A 829 29.32 23.13 16.68
CA SER A 829 29.53 22.77 15.27
C SER A 829 28.86 21.45 14.87
N VAL A 830 28.78 20.44 15.76
CA VAL A 830 28.35 19.08 15.39
C VAL A 830 26.84 18.88 15.59
N GLN A 831 26.14 18.48 14.52
CA GLN A 831 24.70 18.21 14.53
C GLN A 831 24.38 16.70 14.57
N HIS A 832 25.26 15.87 14.00
CA HIS A 832 25.09 14.42 13.95
C HIS A 832 26.36 13.70 14.40
N LEU A 833 26.19 12.72 15.29
CA LEU A 833 27.26 11.85 15.76
C LEU A 833 26.86 10.38 15.55
N ASP A 834 27.59 9.67 14.71
CA ASP A 834 27.48 8.23 14.53
C ASP A 834 28.73 7.54 15.12
N ILE A 835 28.50 6.82 16.22
CA ILE A 835 29.49 5.99 16.91
C ILE A 835 28.95 4.56 17.07
N SER A 836 28.22 4.10 16.06
CA SER A 836 27.66 2.75 16.03
C SER A 836 28.74 1.68 15.87
N ASP A 837 28.51 0.51 16.47
CA ASP A 837 29.39 -0.67 16.39
C ASP A 837 30.85 -0.37 16.79
N CYS A 838 31.08 0.54 17.73
CA CYS A 838 32.41 0.98 18.16
C CYS A 838 32.97 0.18 19.35
N GLY A 839 32.23 -0.85 19.80
CA GLY A 839 32.64 -1.68 20.94
C GLY A 839 32.71 -0.93 22.27
N ILE A 840 31.93 0.15 22.44
CA ILE A 840 31.97 0.98 23.65
C ILE A 840 31.32 0.21 24.81
N ALA A 841 32.08 0.00 25.88
CA ALA A 841 31.61 -0.62 27.12
C ALA A 841 30.71 0.33 27.94
N GLU A 842 29.97 -0.23 28.91
CA GLU A 842 28.99 0.50 29.75
C GLU A 842 29.52 1.82 30.31
N GLU A 843 30.68 1.80 30.97
CA GLU A 843 31.25 2.98 31.62
C GLU A 843 31.53 4.13 30.64
N GLY A 844 32.09 3.82 29.47
CA GLY A 844 32.35 4.80 28.42
C GLY A 844 31.05 5.37 27.83
N MET A 845 30.05 4.51 27.62
CA MET A 845 28.75 4.91 27.07
C MET A 845 27.99 5.81 28.05
N VAL A 846 27.96 5.46 29.33
CA VAL A 846 27.32 6.28 30.37
C VAL A 846 27.98 7.66 30.41
N TYR A 847 29.31 7.74 30.45
CA TYR A 847 30.01 9.03 30.49
C TYR A 847 29.72 9.91 29.27
N LEU A 848 29.68 9.31 28.07
CA LEU A 848 29.30 10.02 26.86
C LEU A 848 27.87 10.55 26.94
N LEU A 849 26.90 9.71 27.31
CA LEU A 849 25.48 10.09 27.44
C LEU A 849 25.29 11.22 28.45
N GLU A 850 26.00 11.19 29.57
CA GLU A 850 25.97 12.26 30.57
C GLU A 850 26.55 13.58 30.05
N SER A 851 27.65 13.51 29.29
CA SER A 851 28.25 14.69 28.66
C SER A 851 27.30 15.32 27.63
N LEU A 852 26.55 14.48 26.89
CA LEU A 852 25.58 14.91 25.89
C LEU A 852 24.30 15.53 26.49
N CYS A 853 23.96 15.25 27.75
CA CYS A 853 22.78 15.84 28.41
C CYS A 853 22.84 17.38 28.48
N GLN A 854 24.03 17.96 28.42
CA GLN A 854 24.25 19.42 28.43
C GLN A 854 24.29 20.02 27.03
N ASN A 855 24.25 19.19 25.98
CA ASN A 855 24.33 19.66 24.60
C ASN A 855 22.93 19.87 24.01
N THR A 856 22.70 21.06 23.47
CA THR A 856 21.41 21.44 22.84
C THR A 856 21.49 21.50 21.31
N ILE A 857 22.66 21.23 20.73
CA ILE A 857 22.97 21.42 19.31
C ILE A 857 22.86 20.11 18.53
N ILE A 858 23.29 18.99 19.13
CA ILE A 858 23.22 17.68 18.51
C ILE A 858 21.75 17.28 18.34
N GLU A 859 21.35 17.11 17.08
CA GLU A 859 20.00 16.72 16.72
C GLU A 859 19.89 15.24 16.39
N SER A 860 21.01 14.55 16.15
CA SER A 860 20.99 13.13 15.81
C SER A 860 22.17 12.35 16.38
N ILE A 861 21.88 11.24 17.05
CA ILE A 861 22.89 10.34 17.60
C ILE A 861 22.60 8.91 17.15
N ASP A 862 23.63 8.21 16.68
CA ASP A 862 23.62 6.77 16.47
C ASP A 862 24.59 6.04 17.40
N LEU A 863 24.02 5.27 18.33
CA LEU A 863 24.73 4.46 19.33
C LEU A 863 24.60 2.96 19.05
N SER A 864 24.03 2.59 17.90
CA SER A 864 23.62 1.22 17.61
C SER A 864 24.77 0.22 17.72
N GLN A 865 24.49 -1.04 18.04
CA GLN A 865 25.44 -2.15 18.06
C GLN A 865 26.63 -1.98 19.02
N ASN A 866 26.52 -1.09 20.01
CA ASN A 866 27.48 -1.03 21.13
C ASN A 866 27.15 -2.06 22.23
N LEU A 867 28.02 -2.16 23.24
CA LEU A 867 27.99 -3.22 24.25
C LEU A 867 26.98 -2.92 25.38
N PHE A 868 25.71 -2.71 25.03
CA PHE A 868 24.63 -2.32 25.95
C PHE A 868 24.35 -3.30 27.10
N ASN A 869 24.78 -4.55 26.97
CA ASN A 869 24.55 -5.63 27.93
C ASN A 869 25.88 -6.29 28.37
N GLN A 870 27.00 -5.56 28.26
CA GLN A 870 28.28 -5.93 28.86
C GLN A 870 28.59 -4.96 30.01
N GLY A 871 28.07 -5.29 31.20
CA GLY A 871 28.10 -4.42 32.38
C GLY A 871 26.70 -4.29 33.00
N ASN A 872 26.44 -3.19 33.70
CA ASN A 872 25.13 -2.92 34.27
C ASN A 872 24.21 -2.21 33.25
N LYS A 873 23.38 -2.99 32.54
CA LYS A 873 22.41 -2.45 31.57
C LYS A 873 21.46 -1.40 32.15
N ASP A 874 21.17 -1.44 33.45
CA ASP A 874 20.28 -0.46 34.08
C ASP A 874 20.92 0.94 34.14
N ASN A 875 22.25 1.03 34.24
CA ASN A 875 22.97 2.31 34.21
C ASN A 875 22.86 2.97 32.84
N ILE A 876 23.03 2.19 31.77
CA ILE A 876 22.87 2.67 30.40
C ILE A 876 21.42 3.11 30.16
N VAL A 877 20.45 2.30 30.56
CA VAL A 877 19.02 2.64 30.43
C VAL A 877 18.71 3.93 31.20
N LYS A 878 19.21 4.10 32.42
CA LYS A 878 19.07 5.34 33.20
C LYS A 878 19.72 6.54 32.50
N ALA A 879 20.91 6.38 31.94
CA ALA A 879 21.60 7.44 31.21
C ALA A 879 20.85 7.84 29.92
N LEU A 880 20.30 6.87 29.18
CA LEU A 880 19.45 7.12 28.01
C LEU A 880 18.15 7.83 28.39
N VAL A 881 17.47 7.38 29.46
CA VAL A 881 16.26 8.05 29.97
C VAL A 881 16.57 9.48 30.39
N LYS A 882 17.71 9.71 31.06
CA LYS A 882 18.18 11.06 31.43
C LYS A 882 18.43 11.93 30.19
N LEU A 883 19.01 11.39 29.13
CA LEU A 883 19.21 12.09 27.86
C LEU A 883 17.86 12.44 27.18
N ILE A 884 16.92 11.50 27.13
CA ILE A 884 15.60 11.66 26.48
C ILE A 884 14.73 12.66 27.21
N ASN A 885 14.76 12.65 28.55
CA ASN A 885 14.03 13.60 29.37
C ASN A 885 14.77 14.95 29.51
N GLY A 886 16.07 14.98 29.19
CA GLY A 886 16.84 16.21 29.13
C GLY A 886 16.32 17.10 28.01
N GLY A 887 16.27 18.41 28.24
CA GLY A 887 15.87 19.41 27.25
C GLY A 887 16.90 19.59 26.12
N THR A 888 17.39 18.48 25.56
CA THR A 888 18.35 18.44 24.46
C THR A 888 17.68 18.80 23.14
N GLY A 889 18.49 19.17 22.13
CA GLY A 889 18.02 19.40 20.77
C GLY A 889 17.73 18.12 19.97
N LEU A 890 17.74 16.95 20.62
CA LEU A 890 17.75 15.65 19.97
C LEU A 890 16.44 15.37 19.24
N LYS A 891 16.54 15.13 17.93
CA LYS A 891 15.43 14.78 17.02
C LYS A 891 15.51 13.33 16.56
N LYS A 892 16.69 12.71 16.54
CA LYS A 892 16.90 11.34 16.05
C LYS A 892 17.78 10.55 17.01
N LEU A 893 17.26 9.46 17.55
CA LEU A 893 18.01 8.58 18.44
C LEU A 893 18.00 7.15 17.87
N ARG A 894 19.18 6.63 17.53
CA ARG A 894 19.32 5.23 17.13
C ARG A 894 20.10 4.48 18.20
N ILE A 895 19.48 3.45 18.74
CA ILE A 895 20.08 2.57 19.75
C ILE A 895 19.98 1.11 19.35
N ALA A 896 19.77 0.82 18.05
CA ALA A 896 19.53 -0.53 17.56
C ALA A 896 20.56 -1.50 18.15
N GLY A 897 20.09 -2.64 18.65
CA GLY A 897 20.97 -3.67 19.14
C GLY A 897 21.72 -4.36 17.99
N GLY A 898 22.16 -5.59 18.23
CA GLY A 898 22.83 -6.39 17.21
C GLY A 898 22.58 -7.87 17.40
N LEU A 899 23.31 -8.68 16.64
CA LEU A 899 23.15 -10.14 16.67
C LEU A 899 23.72 -10.77 17.96
N LYS A 900 24.57 -10.04 18.70
CA LYS A 900 25.19 -10.52 19.93
C LYS A 900 24.33 -10.15 21.14
N GLN A 901 24.20 -11.06 22.10
CA GLN A 901 23.47 -10.82 23.35
C GLN A 901 24.01 -9.63 24.15
N THR A 902 25.32 -9.33 24.04
CA THR A 902 25.96 -8.16 24.65
C THR A 902 25.49 -6.82 24.08
N GLN A 903 24.76 -6.82 22.96
CA GLN A 903 24.21 -5.63 22.30
C GLN A 903 22.68 -5.50 22.51
N GLN A 904 22.05 -6.43 23.24
CA GLN A 904 20.60 -6.55 23.34
C GLN A 904 20.11 -6.19 24.74
N LEU A 905 19.18 -5.24 24.83
CA LEU A 905 18.61 -4.80 26.11
C LEU A 905 17.48 -5.73 26.62
N GLY A 906 16.85 -6.50 25.74
CA GLY A 906 15.66 -7.29 26.07
C GLY A 906 14.54 -6.38 26.59
N THR A 907 13.79 -6.87 27.58
CA THR A 907 12.69 -6.11 28.21
C THR A 907 13.16 -4.91 29.03
N SER A 908 14.47 -4.74 29.30
CA SER A 908 15.00 -3.56 30.00
C SER A 908 14.89 -2.28 29.16
N ILE A 909 14.48 -2.37 27.90
CA ILE A 909 14.21 -1.21 27.04
C ILE A 909 12.91 -0.46 27.42
N VAL A 910 11.98 -1.10 28.14
CA VAL A 910 10.64 -0.52 28.43
C VAL A 910 10.70 0.90 29.03
N PRO A 911 11.57 1.22 30.01
CA PRO A 911 11.69 2.57 30.55
C PRO A 911 12.06 3.64 29.50
N ILE A 912 12.73 3.26 28.42
CA ILE A 912 13.05 4.15 27.30
C ILE A 912 11.77 4.50 26.53
N PHE A 913 10.87 3.53 26.34
CA PHE A 913 9.57 3.78 25.71
C PHE A 913 8.69 4.69 26.57
N ASP A 914 8.70 4.51 27.90
CA ASP A 914 7.97 5.37 28.84
C ASP A 914 8.49 6.82 28.81
N ALA A 915 9.80 7.01 28.72
CA ALA A 915 10.40 8.34 28.56
C ALA A 915 10.00 8.98 27.22
N LEU A 916 10.02 8.21 26.14
CA LEU A 916 9.61 8.68 24.81
C LEU A 916 8.14 9.06 24.73
N ALA A 917 7.25 8.42 25.50
CA ALA A 917 5.82 8.75 25.51
C ALA A 917 5.56 10.22 25.85
N ASN A 918 6.41 10.82 26.70
CA ASN A 918 6.34 12.21 27.13
C ASN A 918 7.33 13.14 26.41
N ASN A 919 8.26 12.59 25.62
CA ASN A 919 9.20 13.40 24.86
C ASN A 919 8.48 14.11 23.69
N ARG A 920 8.89 15.36 23.42
CA ARG A 920 8.31 16.24 22.39
C ARG A 920 9.33 16.75 21.37
N THR A 921 10.54 16.19 21.36
CA THR A 921 11.64 16.60 20.47
C THR A 921 12.03 15.51 19.46
N ILE A 922 12.06 14.25 19.89
CA ILE A 922 12.50 13.10 19.10
C ILE A 922 11.41 12.72 18.09
N ARG A 923 11.80 12.71 16.82
CA ARG A 923 10.98 12.38 15.66
C ARG A 923 11.37 11.08 15.00
N GLU A 924 12.60 10.60 15.18
CA GLU A 924 13.04 9.31 14.67
C GLU A 924 13.66 8.47 15.79
N PHE A 925 13.23 7.22 15.90
CA PHE A 925 13.73 6.28 16.88
C PHE A 925 14.00 4.90 16.27
N ASP A 926 15.18 4.35 16.52
CA ASP A 926 15.54 2.98 16.13
C ASP A 926 15.81 2.12 17.37
N CYS A 927 14.94 1.15 17.61
CA CYS A 927 15.02 0.15 18.67
C CYS A 927 15.02 -1.29 18.10
N SER A 928 15.49 -1.46 16.87
CA SER A 928 15.62 -2.79 16.26
C SER A 928 16.62 -3.68 17.01
N ASN A 929 16.52 -4.99 16.85
CA ASN A 929 17.50 -5.98 17.32
C ASN A 929 17.79 -6.00 18.83
N HIS A 930 16.78 -5.82 19.68
CA HIS A 930 16.92 -5.92 21.15
C HIS A 930 16.25 -7.13 21.80
N MET A 931 15.56 -8.00 21.05
CA MET A 931 14.95 -9.23 21.57
C MET A 931 13.93 -9.01 22.71
N PHE A 932 13.13 -7.94 22.67
CA PHE A 932 12.18 -7.60 23.75
C PHE A 932 10.85 -8.38 23.72
N GLY A 933 10.56 -9.10 22.63
CA GLY A 933 9.39 -9.97 22.47
C GLY A 933 8.02 -9.28 22.57
N ASN A 934 6.94 -10.05 22.74
CA ASN A 934 5.57 -9.49 22.83
C ASN A 934 5.41 -8.47 23.96
N LYS A 935 6.13 -8.63 25.08
CA LYS A 935 6.06 -7.69 26.21
C LYS A 935 6.56 -6.30 25.83
N GLY A 936 7.72 -6.21 25.19
CA GLY A 936 8.21 -4.92 24.69
C GLY A 936 7.37 -4.39 23.52
N ALA A 937 6.78 -5.27 22.70
CA ALA A 937 5.87 -4.86 21.64
C ALA A 937 4.60 -4.17 22.18
N PHE A 938 4.04 -4.64 23.30
CA PHE A 938 2.92 -3.97 23.96
C PHE A 938 3.29 -2.59 24.51
N ALA A 939 4.48 -2.45 25.10
CA ALA A 939 4.98 -1.15 25.56
C ALA A 939 5.23 -0.20 24.38
N LEU A 940 5.76 -0.70 23.26
CA LEU A 940 5.92 0.06 22.03
C LEU A 940 4.57 0.48 21.42
N ALA A 941 3.56 -0.40 21.44
CA ALA A 941 2.20 -0.07 21.00
C ALA A 941 1.57 1.05 21.85
N ASN A 942 1.78 1.03 23.17
CA ASN A 942 1.34 2.11 24.06
C ASN A 942 2.05 3.43 23.72
N LEU A 943 3.38 3.40 23.53
CA LEU A 943 4.15 4.57 23.09
C LEU A 943 3.57 5.15 21.80
N ILE A 944 3.35 4.32 20.77
CA ILE A 944 2.78 4.74 19.48
C ILE A 944 1.39 5.36 19.68
N THR A 945 0.55 4.77 20.54
CA THR A 945 -0.82 5.24 20.75
C THR A 945 -0.86 6.65 21.36
N VAL A 946 0.06 6.97 22.28
CA VAL A 946 0.01 8.22 23.07
C VAL A 946 0.96 9.31 22.58
N ASN A 947 2.02 8.95 21.86
CA ASN A 947 3.01 9.93 21.43
C ASN A 947 2.54 10.67 20.17
N ASP A 948 2.66 11.99 20.21
CA ASP A 948 2.18 12.94 19.20
C ASP A 948 3.32 13.62 18.41
N THR A 949 4.57 13.13 18.56
CA THR A 949 5.77 13.77 18.01
C THR A 949 6.58 12.84 17.10
N LEU A 950 6.63 11.55 17.42
CA LEU A 950 7.44 10.53 16.79
C LEU A 950 6.90 10.22 15.39
N GLN A 951 7.74 10.43 14.38
CA GLN A 951 7.37 10.33 12.96
C GLN A 951 7.95 9.09 12.29
N VAL A 952 9.07 8.56 12.79
CA VAL A 952 9.76 7.40 12.20
C VAL A 952 10.15 6.41 13.30
N ILE A 953 9.77 5.14 13.14
CA ILE A 953 10.17 4.06 14.03
C ILE A 953 10.75 2.89 13.24
N ASN A 954 11.90 2.38 13.71
CA ASN A 954 12.44 1.09 13.32
C ASN A 954 12.48 0.15 14.53
N TRP A 955 11.90 -1.04 14.37
CA TRP A 955 11.63 -1.97 15.47
C TRP A 955 11.76 -3.44 15.05
N ASP A 956 12.39 -3.72 13.90
CA ASP A 956 12.58 -5.10 13.40
C ASP A 956 13.57 -5.90 14.27
N GLY A 957 13.53 -7.23 14.17
CA GLY A 957 14.49 -8.13 14.82
C GLY A 957 14.34 -8.20 16.34
N ASN A 958 13.15 -7.96 16.87
CA ASN A 958 12.87 -7.94 18.30
C ASN A 958 12.20 -9.23 18.82
N SER A 959 12.10 -10.27 17.98
CA SER A 959 11.46 -11.55 18.30
C SER A 959 10.00 -11.39 18.70
N ILE A 960 9.28 -10.56 17.97
CA ILE A 960 7.87 -10.24 18.22
C ILE A 960 6.99 -11.31 17.58
N GLY A 961 6.05 -11.84 18.37
CA GLY A 961 5.07 -12.82 17.92
C GLY A 961 3.79 -12.16 17.39
N MET A 962 2.87 -12.99 16.87
CA MET A 962 1.60 -12.54 16.30
C MET A 962 0.79 -11.59 17.22
N ASN A 963 0.82 -11.79 18.54
CA ASN A 963 0.11 -10.92 19.47
C ASN A 963 0.73 -9.52 19.55
N GLY A 964 2.06 -9.43 19.55
CA GLY A 964 2.75 -8.14 19.50
C GLY A 964 2.52 -7.42 18.17
N LEU A 965 2.56 -8.14 17.04
CA LEU A 965 2.24 -7.57 15.72
C LEU A 965 0.82 -6.97 15.68
N LYS A 966 -0.18 -7.71 16.18
CA LYS A 966 -1.57 -7.23 16.24
C LYS A 966 -1.72 -5.97 17.10
N ALA A 967 -1.04 -5.91 18.24
CA ALA A 967 -1.08 -4.73 19.12
C ALA A 967 -0.49 -3.48 18.44
N ILE A 968 0.63 -3.65 17.72
CA ILE A 968 1.24 -2.56 16.95
C ILE A 968 0.32 -2.10 15.82
N ALA A 969 -0.29 -3.02 15.07
CA ALA A 969 -1.21 -2.67 13.99
C ALA A 969 -2.39 -1.82 14.48
N GLU A 970 -2.93 -2.12 15.65
CA GLU A 970 -4.00 -1.33 16.24
C GLU A 970 -3.50 0.05 16.71
N ALA A 971 -2.31 0.13 17.30
CA ALA A 971 -1.73 1.41 17.69
C ALA A 971 -1.53 2.35 16.49
N LEU A 972 -1.12 1.81 15.34
CA LEU A 972 -1.00 2.57 14.09
C LEU A 972 -2.33 3.10 13.56
N ARG A 973 -3.44 2.40 13.82
CA ARG A 973 -4.78 2.83 13.38
C ARG A 973 -5.27 4.05 14.16
N ILE A 974 -4.79 4.22 15.39
CA ILE A 974 -5.12 5.34 16.27
C ILE A 974 -4.16 6.50 16.04
N ASN A 975 -2.88 6.21 15.85
CA ASN A 975 -1.85 7.24 15.70
C ASN A 975 -1.91 7.90 14.30
N THR A 976 -2.08 9.21 14.27
CA THR A 976 -2.11 10.00 13.03
C THR A 976 -0.83 10.78 12.75
N VAL A 977 0.21 10.63 13.59
CA VAL A 977 1.44 11.42 13.53
C VAL A 977 2.57 10.66 12.85
N LEU A 978 2.63 9.34 13.04
CA LEU A 978 3.67 8.48 12.50
C LEU A 978 3.59 8.47 10.97
N LYS A 979 4.70 8.83 10.33
CA LYS A 979 4.78 9.01 8.87
C LYS A 979 5.52 7.87 8.18
N GLU A 980 6.51 7.31 8.85
CA GLU A 980 7.29 6.19 8.34
C GLU A 980 7.36 5.10 9.40
N PHE A 981 6.95 3.89 9.02
CA PHE A 981 6.99 2.73 9.89
C PHE A 981 7.62 1.57 9.14
N LYS A 982 8.80 1.13 9.57
CA LYS A 982 9.47 0.00 8.92
C LYS A 982 8.79 -1.30 9.30
N PHE A 983 8.48 -2.13 8.31
CA PHE A 983 7.93 -3.46 8.57
C PHE A 983 8.97 -4.37 9.23
N PRO A 984 8.55 -5.20 10.21
CA PRO A 984 9.46 -6.06 10.95
C PRO A 984 9.72 -7.36 10.16
N ILE A 985 10.38 -7.26 9.01
CA ILE A 985 10.60 -8.37 8.06
C ILE A 985 11.27 -9.55 8.75
N SER A 986 12.29 -9.29 9.58
CA SER A 986 13.05 -10.32 10.27
C SER A 986 12.23 -11.07 11.31
N ASP A 987 11.31 -10.38 12.00
CA ASP A 987 10.41 -11.02 12.96
C ASP A 987 9.28 -11.76 12.25
N CYS A 988 8.67 -11.16 11.23
CA CYS A 988 7.63 -11.77 10.41
C CYS A 988 8.10 -13.05 9.72
N GLY A 989 9.32 -13.07 9.18
CA GLY A 989 9.89 -14.24 8.51
C GLY A 989 10.16 -15.44 9.43
N LYS A 990 10.09 -15.26 10.75
CA LYS A 990 10.22 -16.33 11.75
C LYS A 990 8.87 -16.90 12.19
N LEU A 991 7.75 -16.32 11.74
CA LEU A 991 6.41 -16.77 12.10
C LEU A 991 5.90 -17.80 11.09
N GLU A 992 5.28 -18.87 11.59
CA GLU A 992 4.82 -19.99 10.75
C GLU A 992 3.55 -19.64 9.94
N ASP A 993 2.68 -18.77 10.46
CA ASP A 993 1.39 -18.41 9.85
C ASP A 993 1.52 -17.20 8.91
N VAL A 994 2.02 -17.45 7.70
CA VAL A 994 2.25 -16.42 6.66
C VAL A 994 0.97 -15.67 6.29
N GLU A 995 -0.19 -16.32 6.27
CA GLU A 995 -1.45 -15.69 5.90
C GLU A 995 -1.91 -14.69 6.96
N SER A 996 -1.87 -15.08 8.23
CA SER A 996 -2.19 -14.16 9.32
C SER A 996 -1.19 -13.01 9.41
N VAL A 997 0.10 -13.27 9.16
CA VAL A 997 1.11 -12.20 9.07
C VAL A 997 0.75 -11.23 7.96
N ARG A 998 0.47 -11.73 6.74
CA ARG A 998 0.09 -10.88 5.60
C ARG A 998 -1.12 -10.02 5.93
N LYS A 999 -2.18 -10.61 6.49
CA LYS A 999 -3.40 -9.88 6.91
C LYS A 999 -3.08 -8.74 7.91
N VAL A 1000 -2.23 -9.01 8.91
CA VAL A 1000 -1.84 -7.98 9.90
C VAL A 1000 -0.98 -6.89 9.26
N LEU A 1001 -0.01 -7.25 8.42
CA LEU A 1001 0.83 -6.27 7.72
C LEU A 1001 -0.01 -5.40 6.77
N SER A 1002 -0.95 -5.98 6.02
CA SER A 1002 -1.89 -5.22 5.19
C SER A 1002 -2.73 -4.24 6.02
N SER A 1003 -3.16 -4.64 7.22
CA SER A 1003 -3.85 -3.73 8.16
C SER A 1003 -2.96 -2.60 8.68
N MET A 1004 -1.66 -2.84 8.85
CA MET A 1004 -0.72 -1.79 9.22
C MET A 1004 -0.53 -0.78 8.08
N VAL A 1005 -0.42 -1.27 6.84
CA VAL A 1005 -0.34 -0.43 5.63
C VAL A 1005 -1.53 0.51 5.52
N THR A 1006 -2.75 -0.04 5.64
CA THR A 1006 -3.98 0.76 5.52
C THR A 1006 -4.13 1.79 6.64
N SER A 1007 -3.66 1.46 7.84
CA SER A 1007 -3.74 2.35 9.01
C SER A 1007 -2.83 3.57 8.90
N LEU A 1008 -1.70 3.45 8.21
CA LEU A 1008 -0.70 4.51 8.18
C LEU A 1008 -1.06 5.74 7.33
N ASN A 1009 -2.05 5.66 6.41
CA ASN A 1009 -2.62 6.73 5.54
C ASN A 1009 -1.67 7.83 4.97
N VAL A 1010 -0.36 7.67 5.10
CA VAL A 1010 0.69 8.59 4.72
C VAL A 1010 1.86 7.73 4.29
N ILE A 1011 2.08 7.71 2.98
CA ILE A 1011 3.39 7.53 2.38
C ILE A 1011 4.10 6.23 2.81
N GLU A 1012 3.78 5.09 2.16
CA GLU A 1012 4.61 3.87 2.14
C GLU A 1012 6.09 4.17 1.83
N SER A 1013 6.88 4.40 2.87
CA SER A 1013 8.31 4.54 2.80
C SER A 1013 8.90 3.14 2.60
N ARG A 1014 9.42 2.90 1.39
CA ARG A 1014 10.46 1.90 1.07
C ARG A 1014 10.40 0.55 1.81
N THR A 1015 9.82 -0.45 1.16
CA THR A 1015 10.24 -1.87 1.20
C THR A 1015 9.74 -2.48 -0.12
N ASN A 1016 10.58 -2.91 -1.07
CA ASN A 1016 11.41 -4.13 -1.04
C ASN A 1016 10.70 -5.32 -0.43
#